data_AF-A0A368LCH3-F1
#
_entry.id   AF-A0A368LCH3-F1
#
_cell.length_a   1.000
_cell.length_b   1.000
_cell.length_c   1.000
_cell.angle_alpha   90.00
_cell.angle_beta   90.00
_cell.angle_gamma   90.00
#
_symmetry.space_group_name_H-M   'P 1'
#
loop_
_entity.id
_entity.type
_entity.pdbx_description
1 polymer ?
#
loop_
_entity_poly.entity_id
_entity_poly.type
_entity_poly.pdbx_seq_one_letter_code
_entity_poly.pdbx_strand_id
1 'polypeptide(L)'
;MKIRPLARGVALTLGAAVVLSGAIVAPAFAEGGQDDEPLGATEATEAEMPTIGGNLGSQRYSALDDIDHRTLDRLAPAWRTHVSEVAPASDDAGQQTAPIVVGGVMYFDTPSGGVIALDGATGEAKWKWENHDIGMSSTRRGVSAGEGRIYTLAGDNHVVALDQDTGEELWSVQPVGDEGEDIGRVAKAATVYSEGTVYVHAADGDRGAVVALDASDGSHLWHFFGSPTRGEVFTNPDGSTFDASETWGPAPAEGEEDCSETGGATSWISGSADPELGLYYATFGNPRSCDSSQDGSGRPGDNLFSSTIVALDVETGEHRWHYQSIHHDVWDMDNVHSPTFADTEIGGEERQVLFYGAKSGHQFVLDRATGEPLRPVEDAPMITDDRQHSSSTQPIPEAQLLPECIAWQKLDPENVPGDPYRGVPNYNGYQPDEDGNLVFNPDSYVAADEEHLTYPAGAGDHREGCLYDPHWDQPILSTTSPNGGADWSAQAFSHRTGLVYFPYGTNPVAHWREARMNGQRAIGQYQTGGILAYDPTDGEVVWRNHLGTDMSHGQGPLVTAGGLLFVGQADGRLLAMDDDSGEVLWEFQTGSSIGSPPVTYTVDGEQYLAVFAAGTTNPYGQSITAGDSMWAFKLDGDFTAESGSQEGPLTAPLQMRRPVQGGGAVDGDDVGNTVLLAREDRTSDTAEAADSVSQTAMQPTHLRVSVGETVTFLNPGTETFPDHPNQREHCATQFFEGEFHAKLAPGESYEHEFTRPGEYFFNDCTDPRPTGKIEVVFDETEHLDGALSFRPGTLAFTGSTFNDVRGSVRAHLELPNGYAYDGGAQLVTPLGLQPIEPADVKANRNRVILTFDKADLDNNVPDGATSLTVEANVATGDGLHRIASSAEVEVKK
;
A
#
# COMPACT_ATOMS: atom_id res chain seq x y z
N MET A 1 28.78 58.31 71.80
CA MET A 1 28.08 58.28 73.11
C MET A 1 26.86 57.37 72.94
N LYS A 2 26.88 56.23 73.63
CA LYS A 2 25.88 55.15 73.75
C LYS A 2 24.52 55.73 74.29
N ILE A 3 23.29 55.27 74.03
CA ILE A 3 22.62 53.93 74.02
C ILE A 3 21.11 54.17 73.64
N ARG A 4 20.52 53.52 72.61
CA ARG A 4 19.56 52.35 72.58
C ARG A 4 18.05 52.65 72.84
N PRO A 5 17.09 51.76 72.46
CA PRO A 5 17.00 50.84 71.30
C PRO A 5 15.57 50.62 70.69
N LEU A 6 15.54 49.80 69.62
CA LEU A 6 14.57 48.72 69.26
C LEU A 6 13.28 48.94 68.42
N ALA A 7 13.25 48.11 67.36
CA ALA A 7 12.15 47.31 66.77
C ALA A 7 11.37 47.82 65.54
N ARG A 8 11.34 46.93 64.53
CA ARG A 8 10.73 46.96 63.19
C ARG A 8 9.23 46.60 63.22
N GLY A 9 8.49 46.94 62.16
CA GLY A 9 7.36 46.11 61.69
C GLY A 9 6.23 46.83 60.93
N VAL A 10 6.35 46.86 59.60
CA VAL A 10 5.34 46.68 58.52
C VAL A 10 3.83 46.83 58.85
N ALA A 11 3.13 47.66 58.06
CA ALA A 11 1.97 47.34 57.20
C ALA A 11 1.11 48.59 56.95
N LEU A 12 0.83 48.94 55.69
CA LEU A 12 -0.27 49.84 55.35
C LEU A 12 -0.90 49.46 54.00
N THR A 13 -2.19 49.17 54.05
CA THR A 13 -3.12 49.04 52.93
C THR A 13 -4.33 49.97 53.17
N LEU A 14 -5.09 50.18 52.08
CA LEU A 14 -6.31 51.00 51.87
C LEU A 14 -6.05 52.48 51.53
N GLY A 15 -6.65 53.08 50.49
CA GLY A 15 -7.64 52.62 49.51
C GLY A 15 -8.47 53.79 48.97
N ALA A 16 -8.62 53.85 47.63
CA ALA A 16 -9.63 54.56 46.79
C ALA A 16 -9.69 56.12 46.84
N ALA A 17 -9.96 56.88 45.77
CA ALA A 17 -10.83 56.63 44.60
C ALA A 17 -10.58 57.61 43.40
N VAL A 18 -10.58 57.05 42.16
CA VAL A 18 -11.34 57.40 40.92
C VAL A 18 -11.09 58.73 40.17
N VAL A 19 -10.71 58.66 38.86
CA VAL A 19 -11.52 58.91 37.62
C VAL A 19 -10.65 58.64 36.34
N LEU A 20 -11.31 58.04 35.34
CA LEU A 20 -10.90 57.50 34.03
C LEU A 20 -10.03 58.36 33.09
N SER A 21 -9.20 57.69 32.28
CA SER A 21 -8.94 58.01 30.87
C SER A 21 -8.51 56.72 30.14
N GLY A 22 -9.15 56.45 28.99
CA GLY A 22 -9.01 55.19 28.25
C GLY A 22 -7.66 55.03 27.56
N ALA A 23 -7.20 53.77 27.49
CA ALA A 23 -6.11 53.33 26.65
C ALA A 23 -6.54 52.07 25.92
N ILE A 24 -6.38 52.11 24.60
CA ILE A 24 -6.51 50.97 23.70
C ILE A 24 -5.40 49.98 24.09
N VAL A 25 -5.77 48.76 24.48
CA VAL A 25 -4.83 47.66 24.65
C VAL A 25 -4.81 46.94 23.31
N ALA A 26 -3.73 47.10 22.55
CA ALA A 26 -3.40 46.17 21.49
C ALA A 26 -3.03 44.83 22.15
N PRO A 27 -3.47 43.68 21.62
CA PRO A 27 -3.02 42.40 22.12
C PRO A 27 -1.50 42.31 21.89
N ALA A 28 -0.76 42.01 22.95
CA ALA A 28 0.61 41.60 22.82
C ALA A 28 0.58 40.20 22.19
N PHE A 29 1.05 40.09 20.95
CA PHE A 29 1.49 38.82 20.41
C PHE A 29 2.60 38.33 21.32
N ALA A 30 2.40 37.18 21.96
CA ALA A 30 3.49 36.46 22.57
C ALA A 30 4.32 35.90 21.41
N GLU A 31 5.51 36.45 21.20
CA GLU A 31 6.58 35.76 20.48
C GLU A 31 6.93 34.52 21.30
N GLY A 32 6.32 33.38 20.97
CA GLY A 32 6.81 32.07 21.39
C GLY A 32 7.99 31.72 20.50
N GLY A 33 9.20 32.11 20.90
CA GLY A 33 10.41 31.51 20.35
C GLY A 33 10.46 30.06 20.78
N GLN A 34 10.42 29.16 19.79
CA GLN A 34 10.63 27.73 19.95
C GLN A 34 12.11 27.53 20.33
N ASP A 35 12.38 26.85 21.44
CA ASP A 35 13.74 26.37 21.73
C ASP A 35 13.98 25.21 20.73
N ASP A 36 14.86 25.41 19.74
CA ASP A 36 15.33 24.40 18.78
C ASP A 36 16.18 23.34 19.50
N GLU A 37 15.55 22.50 20.33
CA GLU A 37 16.22 21.29 20.83
C GLU A 37 16.41 20.31 19.66
N PRO A 38 17.60 19.70 19.49
CA PRO A 38 17.87 18.75 18.42
C PRO A 38 16.87 17.59 18.45
N LEU A 39 16.40 17.17 17.26
CA LEU A 39 15.52 16.02 17.14
C LEU A 39 16.27 14.74 17.55
N GLY A 40 15.64 13.93 18.39
CA GLY A 40 16.16 12.63 18.81
C GLY A 40 15.98 11.54 17.76
N ALA A 41 16.78 10.47 17.89
CA ALA A 41 16.73 9.30 17.01
C ALA A 41 15.66 8.27 17.45
N THR A 42 15.47 8.07 18.76
CA THR A 42 14.58 7.02 19.31
C THR A 42 13.49 7.56 20.25
N GLU A 43 13.40 8.87 20.43
CA GLU A 43 12.43 9.49 21.34
C GLU A 43 11.03 9.53 20.71
N ALA A 44 10.02 9.18 21.51
CA ALA A 44 8.62 9.28 21.10
C ALA A 44 8.23 10.74 20.82
N THR A 45 7.42 10.97 19.78
CA THR A 45 6.95 12.34 19.52
C THR A 45 5.88 12.76 20.51
N GLU A 46 5.98 13.97 21.06
CA GLU A 46 4.97 14.50 21.98
C GLU A 46 3.93 15.34 21.21
N ALA A 47 4.05 16.67 21.24
CA ALA A 47 3.05 17.59 20.71
C ALA A 47 3.00 17.67 19.17
N GLU A 48 4.03 17.19 18.48
CA GLU A 48 4.27 17.42 17.04
C GLU A 48 4.66 16.12 16.33
N MET A 49 4.76 16.17 15.00
CA MET A 49 5.32 15.09 14.19
C MET A 49 6.31 15.70 13.19
N PRO A 50 7.52 16.07 13.64
CA PRO A 50 8.40 16.96 12.90
C PRO A 50 9.09 16.32 11.69
N THR A 51 9.13 14.98 11.61
CA THR A 51 9.67 14.25 10.46
C THR A 51 8.62 13.31 9.88
N ILE A 52 8.84 12.87 8.64
CA ILE A 52 7.96 11.91 7.97
C ILE A 52 7.83 10.57 8.72
N GLY A 53 8.82 10.24 9.55
CA GLY A 53 8.86 9.05 10.40
C GLY A 53 8.64 9.36 11.88
N GLY A 54 8.21 10.58 12.21
CA GLY A 54 8.03 11.10 13.56
C GLY A 54 9.32 11.65 14.17
N ASN A 55 10.36 10.83 14.22
CA ASN A 55 11.69 11.19 14.70
C ASN A 55 12.76 10.84 13.66
N LEU A 56 14.04 11.03 13.97
CA LEU A 56 15.13 10.76 13.02
C LEU A 56 15.38 9.27 12.78
N GLY A 57 14.88 8.39 13.65
CA GLY A 57 14.92 6.93 13.52
C GLY A 57 13.62 6.31 12.99
N SER A 58 12.74 7.11 12.39
CA SER A 58 11.56 6.65 11.65
C SER A 58 10.58 5.74 12.39
N GLN A 59 10.42 5.89 13.72
CA GLN A 59 9.59 4.98 14.52
C GLN A 59 8.08 5.06 14.26
N ARG A 60 7.59 6.19 13.74
CA ARG A 60 6.16 6.50 13.56
C ARG A 60 5.33 6.26 14.82
N TYR A 61 5.92 6.59 15.98
CA TYR A 61 5.29 6.49 17.28
C TYR A 61 5.08 7.86 17.92
N SER A 62 3.85 8.11 18.37
CA SER A 62 3.50 9.29 19.15
C SER A 62 3.15 8.91 20.59
N ALA A 63 3.65 9.70 21.54
CA ALA A 63 3.32 9.64 22.96
C ALA A 63 1.92 10.18 23.29
N LEU A 64 1.18 10.74 22.32
CA LEU A 64 -0.17 11.25 22.54
C LEU A 64 -1.18 10.11 22.77
N ASP A 65 -2.11 10.36 23.70
CA ASP A 65 -3.06 9.36 24.19
C ASP A 65 -4.46 9.93 24.51
N ASP A 66 -4.80 11.16 24.08
CA ASP A 66 -6.16 11.68 24.23
C ASP A 66 -7.16 10.83 23.43
N ILE A 67 -6.74 10.37 22.24
CA ILE A 67 -7.44 9.39 21.42
C ILE A 67 -6.97 7.99 21.84
N ASP A 68 -7.82 7.29 22.60
CA ASP A 68 -7.58 5.95 23.14
C ASP A 68 -8.80 5.04 22.96
N HIS A 69 -8.72 3.77 23.39
CA HIS A 69 -9.85 2.82 23.34
C HIS A 69 -11.16 3.31 23.98
N ARG A 70 -11.09 4.29 24.89
CA ARG A 70 -12.25 4.80 25.66
C ARG A 70 -12.85 6.05 25.05
N THR A 71 -12.11 6.74 24.18
CA THR A 71 -12.52 7.99 23.54
C THR A 71 -12.71 7.86 22.04
N LEU A 72 -12.26 6.76 21.43
CA LEU A 72 -12.31 6.53 19.98
C LEU A 72 -13.72 6.66 19.37
N ASP A 73 -14.78 6.34 20.12
CA ASP A 73 -16.17 6.51 19.69
C ASP A 73 -16.60 7.96 19.50
N ARG A 74 -15.79 8.92 19.97
CA ARG A 74 -15.98 10.36 19.80
C ARG A 74 -15.07 10.96 18.73
N LEU A 75 -14.20 10.17 18.10
CA LEU A 75 -13.33 10.64 17.04
C LEU A 75 -14.16 10.97 15.79
N ALA A 76 -14.09 12.22 15.35
CA ALA A 76 -14.87 12.73 14.23
C ALA A 76 -14.08 13.80 13.47
N PRO A 77 -14.41 14.08 12.19
CA PRO A 77 -13.66 15.04 11.40
C PRO A 77 -13.77 16.45 11.99
N ALA A 78 -12.64 17.14 12.02
CA ALA A 78 -12.48 18.50 12.50
C ALA A 78 -12.47 19.51 11.34
N TRP A 79 -11.81 19.14 10.24
CA TRP A 79 -11.75 19.92 9.01
C TRP A 79 -11.29 19.07 7.83
N ARG A 80 -11.54 19.57 6.61
CA ARG A 80 -11.05 19.01 5.35
C ARG A 80 -10.58 20.13 4.44
N THR A 81 -9.47 19.91 3.75
CA THR A 81 -8.92 20.85 2.75
C THR A 81 -8.73 20.16 1.41
N HIS A 82 -9.40 20.65 0.37
CA HIS A 82 -9.14 20.31 -1.02
C HIS A 82 -7.89 21.03 -1.52
N VAL A 83 -6.76 20.32 -1.55
CA VAL A 83 -5.44 20.89 -1.87
C VAL A 83 -5.38 21.41 -3.31
N SER A 84 -6.17 20.81 -4.21
CA SER A 84 -6.28 21.21 -5.60
C SER A 84 -6.95 22.59 -5.77
N GLU A 85 -7.84 22.98 -4.85
CA GLU A 85 -8.56 24.27 -4.88
C GLU A 85 -7.73 25.43 -4.33
N VAL A 86 -6.72 25.14 -3.51
CA VAL A 86 -5.80 26.15 -2.96
C VAL A 86 -4.90 26.68 -4.07
N ALA A 87 -4.85 28.00 -4.23
CA ALA A 87 -4.01 28.65 -5.24
C ALA A 87 -2.51 28.44 -4.95
N PRO A 88 -1.69 28.07 -5.95
CA PRO A 88 -2.04 27.83 -7.35
C PRO A 88 -2.92 26.59 -7.54
N ALA A 89 -4.08 26.75 -8.16
CA ALA A 89 -5.06 25.66 -8.27
C ALA A 89 -4.66 24.66 -9.37
N SER A 90 -4.92 23.38 -9.14
CA SER A 90 -4.62 22.27 -10.05
C SER A 90 -5.83 21.34 -10.18
N ASP A 91 -5.82 20.43 -11.14
CA ASP A 91 -6.72 19.27 -11.23
C ASP A 91 -5.99 17.93 -11.01
N ASP A 92 -4.70 18.02 -10.68
CA ASP A 92 -3.87 16.87 -10.33
C ASP A 92 -4.37 16.17 -9.06
N ALA A 93 -4.32 14.85 -9.08
CA ALA A 93 -4.71 13.97 -7.99
C ALA A 93 -3.65 12.87 -7.83
N GLY A 94 -3.66 12.23 -6.66
CA GLY A 94 -2.70 11.18 -6.34
C GLY A 94 -1.37 11.72 -5.83
N GLN A 95 -0.98 11.29 -4.62
CA GLN A 95 0.32 11.61 -4.03
C GLN A 95 0.69 10.60 -2.95
N GLN A 96 2.00 10.39 -2.75
CA GLN A 96 2.58 9.47 -1.78
C GLN A 96 3.20 10.19 -0.56
N THR A 97 2.80 11.42 -0.27
CA THR A 97 3.50 12.26 0.71
C THR A 97 3.16 11.88 2.14
N ALA A 98 4.16 11.88 3.03
CA ALA A 98 3.97 11.84 4.47
C ALA A 98 3.94 13.28 5.01
N PRO A 99 2.82 13.74 5.62
CA PRO A 99 2.76 15.06 6.21
C PRO A 99 3.63 15.16 7.46
N ILE A 100 4.25 16.32 7.66
CA ILE A 100 4.92 16.68 8.91
C ILE A 100 4.18 17.83 9.57
N VAL A 101 4.26 17.94 10.89
CA VAL A 101 3.67 19.04 11.66
C VAL A 101 4.73 19.66 12.56
N VAL A 102 4.97 20.96 12.38
CA VAL A 102 5.93 21.76 13.16
C VAL A 102 5.29 23.11 13.50
N GLY A 103 5.33 23.50 14.77
CA GLY A 103 4.73 24.74 15.26
C GLY A 103 3.21 24.82 15.04
N GLY A 104 2.52 23.68 15.06
CA GLY A 104 1.09 23.59 14.74
C GLY A 104 0.74 23.84 13.25
N VAL A 105 1.74 23.86 12.37
CA VAL A 105 1.55 23.99 10.91
C VAL A 105 1.92 22.67 10.25
N MET A 106 1.05 22.20 9.36
CA MET A 106 1.23 20.99 8.59
C MET A 106 1.85 21.29 7.24
N TYR A 107 2.90 20.56 6.86
CA TYR A 107 3.61 20.69 5.59
C TYR A 107 3.65 19.36 4.85
N PHE A 108 3.37 19.38 3.54
CA PHE A 108 3.42 18.19 2.70
C PHE A 108 3.46 18.55 1.21
N ASP A 109 3.83 17.59 0.37
CA ASP A 109 3.84 17.75 -1.07
C ASP A 109 2.43 17.67 -1.68
N THR A 110 2.14 18.49 -2.67
CA THR A 110 0.84 18.47 -3.36
C THR A 110 0.83 17.49 -4.54
N PRO A 111 -0.34 17.05 -5.03
CA PRO A 111 -0.44 16.21 -6.23
C PRO A 111 0.16 16.85 -7.49
N SER A 112 0.12 18.18 -7.58
CA SER A 112 0.78 18.96 -8.63
C SER A 112 2.32 18.99 -8.53
N GLY A 113 2.89 18.36 -7.51
CA GLY A 113 4.32 18.37 -7.24
C GLY A 113 4.80 19.70 -6.65
N GLY A 114 3.95 20.42 -5.92
CA GLY A 114 4.34 21.58 -5.10
C GLY A 114 4.49 21.22 -3.63
N VAL A 115 4.50 22.24 -2.76
CA VAL A 115 4.42 22.09 -1.30
C VAL A 115 3.32 23.00 -0.78
N ILE A 116 2.56 22.53 0.20
CA ILE A 116 1.53 23.32 0.88
C ILE A 116 1.78 23.36 2.39
N ALA A 117 1.47 24.51 2.99
CA ALA A 117 1.40 24.69 4.43
C ALA A 117 -0.04 24.96 4.85
N LEU A 118 -0.56 24.16 5.77
CA LEU A 118 -1.90 24.30 6.35
C LEU A 118 -1.79 24.61 7.85
N ASP A 119 -2.65 25.49 8.34
CA ASP A 119 -2.88 25.60 9.78
C ASP A 119 -3.46 24.29 10.32
N GLY A 120 -2.80 23.67 11.32
CA GLY A 120 -3.19 22.36 11.82
C GLY A 120 -4.53 22.33 12.56
N ALA A 121 -5.01 23.47 13.08
CA ALA A 121 -6.30 23.52 13.77
C ALA A 121 -7.47 23.74 12.82
N THR A 122 -7.26 24.46 11.71
CA THR A 122 -8.35 24.90 10.83
C THR A 122 -8.31 24.31 9.42
N GLY A 123 -7.17 23.78 9.00
CA GLY A 123 -6.93 23.36 7.61
C GLY A 123 -6.77 24.52 6.63
N GLU A 124 -6.80 25.78 7.09
CA GLU A 124 -6.63 26.94 6.22
C GLU A 124 -5.20 26.98 5.66
N ALA A 125 -5.09 27.16 4.34
CA ALA A 125 -3.79 27.28 3.70
C ALA A 125 -3.10 28.59 4.10
N LYS A 126 -1.88 28.46 4.65
CA LYS A 126 -0.98 29.60 4.91
C LYS A 126 -0.29 30.03 3.63
N TRP A 127 0.22 29.06 2.88
CA TRP A 127 0.83 29.25 1.57
C TRP A 127 0.82 27.92 0.80
N LYS A 128 0.92 28.02 -0.53
CA LYS A 128 1.16 26.89 -1.43
C LYS A 128 2.19 27.34 -2.46
N TRP A 129 3.25 26.55 -2.60
CA TRP A 129 4.37 26.81 -3.50
C TRP A 129 4.34 25.82 -4.66
N GLU A 130 4.55 26.34 -5.87
CA GLU A 130 4.80 25.57 -7.09
C GLU A 130 5.86 26.32 -7.91
N ASN A 131 6.77 25.59 -8.57
CA ASN A 131 7.79 26.17 -9.44
C ASN A 131 7.73 25.56 -10.84
N HIS A 132 6.96 26.19 -11.73
CA HIS A 132 6.79 25.72 -13.10
C HIS A 132 7.99 26.02 -14.02
N ASP A 133 8.96 26.83 -13.58
CA ASP A 133 10.11 27.19 -14.42
C ASP A 133 11.12 26.04 -14.53
N ILE A 134 11.27 25.23 -13.47
CA ILE A 134 12.12 24.02 -13.42
C ILE A 134 11.31 22.71 -13.56
N GLY A 135 9.99 22.82 -13.72
CA GLY A 135 9.06 21.68 -13.78
C GLY A 135 8.76 21.07 -12.40
N MET A 136 7.77 20.18 -12.35
CA MET A 136 7.31 19.52 -11.12
C MET A 136 7.45 18.00 -11.22
N SER A 137 7.79 17.35 -10.11
CA SER A 137 7.84 15.88 -10.01
C SER A 137 6.47 15.33 -9.58
N SER A 138 5.97 14.32 -10.29
CA SER A 138 4.61 13.77 -10.07
C SER A 138 4.47 12.89 -8.83
N THR A 139 5.54 12.22 -8.38
CA THR A 139 5.50 11.35 -7.19
C THR A 139 6.49 11.88 -6.16
N ARG A 140 6.04 12.05 -4.91
CA ARG A 140 6.81 12.58 -3.78
C ARG A 140 6.37 11.95 -2.46
N ARG A 141 7.30 11.82 -1.51
CA ARG A 141 7.08 11.12 -0.23
C ARG A 141 7.17 11.98 1.01
N GLY A 142 7.37 13.29 0.86
CA GLY A 142 7.39 14.21 1.99
C GLY A 142 8.48 15.26 1.88
N VAL A 143 8.41 16.18 2.83
CA VAL A 143 9.35 17.28 3.04
C VAL A 143 10.06 17.09 4.38
N SER A 144 11.12 17.86 4.61
CA SER A 144 11.75 18.01 5.93
C SER A 144 11.74 19.47 6.37
N ALA A 145 11.82 19.70 7.68
CA ALA A 145 11.86 21.02 8.27
C ALA A 145 13.09 21.20 9.15
N GLY A 146 13.67 22.40 9.14
CA GLY A 146 14.84 22.74 9.94
C GLY A 146 15.24 24.20 9.78
N GLU A 147 15.71 24.84 10.85
CA GLU A 147 16.19 26.23 10.85
C GLU A 147 15.22 27.24 10.22
N GLY A 148 13.92 27.09 10.44
CA GLY A 148 12.90 27.97 9.84
C GLY A 148 12.69 27.75 8.34
N ARG A 149 13.04 26.58 7.79
CA ARG A 149 12.91 26.24 6.38
C ARG A 149 12.21 24.91 6.16
N ILE A 150 11.58 24.78 5.00
CA ILE A 150 11.04 23.53 4.47
C ILE A 150 11.86 23.12 3.26
N TYR A 151 12.38 21.89 3.25
CA TYR A 151 13.16 21.33 2.17
C TYR A 151 12.34 20.34 1.36
N THR A 152 12.35 20.47 0.04
CA THR A 152 11.62 19.60 -0.89
C THR A 152 12.44 19.38 -2.16
N LEU A 153 11.91 18.54 -3.06
CA LEU A 153 12.46 18.30 -4.39
C LEU A 153 11.66 19.09 -5.44
N ALA A 154 12.21 19.28 -6.63
CA ALA A 154 11.52 19.85 -7.78
C ALA A 154 11.95 19.17 -9.09
N GLY A 155 11.39 19.61 -10.22
CA GLY A 155 11.79 19.09 -11.53
C GLY A 155 13.27 19.31 -11.83
N ASP A 156 13.77 18.64 -12.87
CA ASP A 156 15.17 18.69 -13.30
C ASP A 156 16.20 18.38 -12.18
N ASN A 157 15.85 17.45 -11.27
CA ASN A 157 16.69 17.01 -10.15
C ASN A 157 17.06 18.12 -9.15
N HIS A 158 16.18 19.11 -8.96
CA HIS A 158 16.45 20.20 -8.02
C HIS A 158 16.04 19.85 -6.58
N VAL A 159 16.81 20.41 -5.64
CA VAL A 159 16.49 20.49 -4.22
C VAL A 159 16.19 21.96 -3.92
N VAL A 160 15.13 22.20 -3.15
CA VAL A 160 14.62 23.54 -2.87
C VAL A 160 14.46 23.74 -1.39
N ALA A 161 14.89 24.90 -0.88
CA ALA A 161 14.51 25.38 0.44
C ALA A 161 13.51 26.52 0.33
N LEU A 162 12.44 26.40 1.09
CA LEU A 162 11.38 27.39 1.24
C LEU A 162 11.45 27.98 2.65
N ASP A 163 11.18 29.27 2.77
CA ASP A 163 10.91 29.88 4.06
C ASP A 163 9.65 29.25 4.68
N GLN A 164 9.78 28.78 5.92
CA GLN A 164 8.73 27.98 6.57
C GLN A 164 7.42 28.76 6.79
N ASP A 165 7.51 30.07 7.01
CA ASP A 165 6.36 30.92 7.32
C ASP A 165 5.66 31.45 6.07
N THR A 166 6.43 31.72 5.00
CA THR A 166 5.95 32.44 3.81
C THR A 166 5.87 31.58 2.56
N GLY A 167 6.61 30.46 2.50
CA GLY A 167 6.75 29.64 1.30
C GLY A 167 7.61 30.29 0.21
N GLU A 168 8.31 31.40 0.50
CA GLU A 168 9.24 32.01 -0.44
C GLU A 168 10.45 31.10 -0.69
N GLU A 169 10.81 30.90 -1.95
CA GLU A 169 12.00 30.15 -2.33
C GLU A 169 13.27 30.89 -1.87
N LEU A 170 14.04 30.26 -0.99
CA LEU A 170 15.29 30.80 -0.45
C LEU A 170 16.48 30.41 -1.32
N TRP A 171 16.52 29.15 -1.74
CA TRP A 171 17.48 28.62 -2.68
C TRP A 171 16.90 27.42 -3.43
N SER A 172 17.44 27.18 -4.62
CA SER A 172 17.15 26.02 -5.47
C SER A 172 18.44 25.61 -6.17
N VAL A 173 18.83 24.34 -6.02
CA VAL A 173 20.09 23.81 -6.55
C VAL A 173 19.86 22.48 -7.23
N GLN A 174 20.55 22.25 -8.34
CA GLN A 174 20.71 20.92 -8.90
C GLN A 174 22.02 20.37 -8.34
N PRO A 175 22.00 19.40 -7.41
CA PRO A 175 23.22 18.96 -6.78
C PRO A 175 24.07 18.17 -7.78
N VAL A 176 25.37 18.35 -7.69
CA VAL A 176 26.41 17.72 -8.51
C VAL A 176 27.61 17.43 -7.60
N GLY A 177 28.36 16.38 -7.89
CA GLY A 177 29.60 16.12 -7.16
C GLY A 177 30.67 17.19 -7.39
N ASP A 178 31.67 17.23 -6.51
CA ASP A 178 32.77 18.20 -6.56
C ASP A 178 33.58 18.14 -7.88
N GLU A 179 33.64 16.99 -8.53
CA GLU A 179 34.29 16.80 -9.83
C GLU A 179 33.31 16.91 -11.01
N GLY A 180 32.06 17.27 -10.74
CA GLY A 180 30.97 17.38 -11.72
C GLY A 180 30.27 16.05 -11.98
N GLU A 181 30.36 15.09 -11.05
CA GLU A 181 29.68 13.81 -11.15
C GLU A 181 28.15 13.98 -11.17
N ASP A 182 27.49 13.19 -12.01
CA ASP A 182 26.04 13.05 -12.00
C ASP A 182 25.65 12.16 -10.81
N ILE A 183 24.94 12.75 -9.85
CA ILE A 183 24.48 12.10 -8.61
C ILE A 183 23.25 11.21 -8.82
N GLY A 184 22.71 11.18 -10.04
CA GLY A 184 21.50 10.47 -10.40
C GLY A 184 20.24 11.31 -10.28
N ARG A 185 19.08 10.65 -10.47
CA ARG A 185 17.79 11.32 -10.49
C ARG A 185 17.29 11.61 -9.07
N VAL A 186 17.50 12.84 -8.61
CA VAL A 186 16.94 13.34 -7.35
C VAL A 186 15.43 13.58 -7.49
N ALA A 187 14.63 12.62 -7.05
CA ALA A 187 13.17 12.66 -7.11
C ALA A 187 12.55 11.67 -6.10
N LYS A 188 11.23 11.78 -5.90
CA LYS A 188 10.36 10.87 -5.11
C LYS A 188 10.64 10.78 -3.61
N ALA A 189 11.85 10.44 -3.20
CA ALA A 189 12.22 10.25 -1.81
C ALA A 189 12.01 11.55 -1.00
N ALA A 190 11.57 11.41 0.26
CA ALA A 190 11.50 12.55 1.15
C ALA A 190 12.91 13.06 1.46
N THR A 191 13.05 14.37 1.62
CA THR A 191 14.25 14.97 2.20
C THR A 191 14.32 14.63 3.70
N VAL A 192 15.53 14.59 4.25
CA VAL A 192 15.77 14.44 5.70
C VAL A 192 16.64 15.58 6.17
N TYR A 193 16.25 16.29 7.22
CA TYR A 193 17.06 17.35 7.83
C TYR A 193 17.60 16.87 9.18
N SER A 194 18.88 17.13 9.45
CA SER A 194 19.50 16.94 10.76
C SER A 194 20.68 17.91 10.92
N GLU A 195 20.70 18.66 12.02
CA GLU A 195 21.84 19.49 12.47
C GLU A 195 22.54 20.30 11.35
N GLY A 196 21.78 21.07 10.57
CA GLY A 196 22.33 21.92 9.50
C GLY A 196 22.64 21.20 8.19
N THR A 197 22.29 19.92 8.06
CA THR A 197 22.45 19.12 6.83
C THR A 197 21.09 18.66 6.30
N VAL A 198 20.94 18.71 4.97
CA VAL A 198 19.80 18.14 4.25
C VAL A 198 20.29 16.95 3.44
N TYR A 199 19.78 15.76 3.77
CA TYR A 199 20.03 14.54 3.03
C TYR A 199 18.98 14.33 1.95
N VAL A 200 19.45 13.97 0.76
CA VAL A 200 18.66 13.80 -0.45
C VAL A 200 19.08 12.52 -1.15
N HIS A 201 18.14 11.91 -1.82
CA HIS A 201 18.24 10.55 -2.31
C HIS A 201 17.91 10.47 -3.80
N ALA A 202 18.76 9.79 -4.56
CA ALA A 202 18.49 9.47 -5.96
C ALA A 202 17.55 8.28 -6.09
N ALA A 203 16.70 8.32 -7.11
CA ALA A 203 15.69 7.30 -7.38
C ALA A 203 15.57 7.03 -8.87
N ASP A 204 15.49 5.75 -9.24
CA ASP A 204 15.53 5.28 -10.63
C ASP A 204 16.83 5.69 -11.37
N GLY A 205 17.08 5.06 -12.51
CA GLY A 205 18.22 5.35 -13.37
C GLY A 205 19.43 4.45 -13.12
N ASP A 206 20.48 4.72 -13.90
CA ASP A 206 21.65 3.83 -14.05
C ASP A 206 22.62 3.93 -12.88
N ARG A 207 22.67 5.07 -12.17
CA ARG A 207 23.47 5.22 -10.95
C ARG A 207 22.82 6.26 -10.05
N GLY A 208 22.73 5.96 -8.76
CA GLY A 208 22.15 6.89 -7.78
C GLY A 208 23.02 7.03 -6.54
N ALA A 209 23.05 8.24 -6.00
CA ALA A 209 23.71 8.56 -4.75
C ALA A 209 22.71 8.98 -3.66
N VAL A 210 23.12 8.82 -2.41
CA VAL A 210 22.67 9.70 -1.33
C VAL A 210 23.60 10.92 -1.29
N VAL A 211 23.03 12.10 -1.07
CA VAL A 211 23.73 13.39 -1.12
C VAL A 211 23.42 14.18 0.13
N ALA A 212 24.44 14.75 0.75
CA ALA A 212 24.32 15.69 1.84
C ALA A 212 24.59 17.12 1.34
N LEU A 213 23.70 18.04 1.69
CA LEU A 213 23.78 19.46 1.34
C LEU A 213 23.76 20.32 2.59
N ASP A 214 24.45 21.46 2.56
CA ASP A 214 24.35 22.47 3.59
C ASP A 214 22.94 23.07 3.59
N ALA A 215 22.27 23.02 4.74
CA ALA A 215 20.89 23.44 4.88
C ALA A 215 20.67 24.94 4.63
N SER A 216 21.72 25.76 4.74
CA SER A 216 21.64 27.21 4.63
C SER A 216 21.66 27.72 3.18
N ASP A 217 22.36 27.04 2.27
CA ASP A 217 22.56 27.48 0.89
C ASP A 217 22.49 26.37 -0.18
N GLY A 218 22.32 25.12 0.22
CA GLY A 218 22.22 23.97 -0.68
C GLY A 218 23.57 23.54 -1.28
N SER A 219 24.69 24.05 -0.79
CA SER A 219 26.01 23.62 -1.28
C SER A 219 26.25 22.14 -0.98
N HIS A 220 26.90 21.45 -1.93
CA HIS A 220 27.28 20.05 -1.79
C HIS A 220 28.28 19.88 -0.65
N LEU A 221 28.03 18.91 0.24
CA LEU A 221 28.94 18.54 1.33
C LEU A 221 29.66 17.23 1.02
N TRP A 222 28.88 16.19 0.70
CA TRP A 222 29.37 14.88 0.30
C TRP A 222 28.27 14.09 -0.41
N HIS A 223 28.65 13.03 -1.12
CA HIS A 223 27.72 12.07 -1.68
C HIS A 223 28.30 10.65 -1.56
N PHE A 224 27.44 9.64 -1.59
CA PHE A 224 27.83 8.24 -1.61
C PHE A 224 27.00 7.50 -2.67
N PHE A 225 27.67 6.90 -3.66
CA PHE A 225 27.01 6.11 -4.69
C PHE A 225 26.66 4.70 -4.21
N GLY A 226 25.44 4.24 -4.49
CA GLY A 226 25.06 2.85 -4.21
C GLY A 226 25.82 1.84 -5.09
N SER A 227 26.11 2.21 -6.34
CA SER A 227 27.00 1.44 -7.21
C SER A 227 28.44 2.03 -7.17
N PRO A 228 29.45 1.22 -6.83
CA PRO A 228 30.79 1.71 -6.47
C PRO A 228 31.63 2.06 -7.70
N THR A 229 32.56 2.98 -7.53
CA THR A 229 33.55 3.29 -8.58
C THR A 229 34.64 2.22 -8.59
N ARG A 230 35.15 1.87 -9.78
CA ARG A 230 36.24 0.88 -9.91
C ARG A 230 37.48 1.31 -9.12
N GLY A 231 37.95 0.45 -8.21
CA GLY A 231 39.15 0.72 -7.41
C GLY A 231 38.89 1.50 -6.11
N GLU A 232 37.64 1.82 -5.79
CA GLU A 232 37.27 2.50 -4.55
C GLU A 232 37.37 1.54 -3.36
N VAL A 233 38.15 1.92 -2.34
CA VAL A 233 38.46 1.06 -1.20
C VAL A 233 37.74 1.55 0.06
N PHE A 234 36.93 0.67 0.64
CA PHE A 234 36.18 0.91 1.87
C PHE A 234 36.84 0.19 3.06
N THR A 235 36.57 0.67 4.28
CA THR A 235 37.11 0.10 5.52
C THR A 235 35.97 -0.34 6.43
N ASN A 236 36.02 -1.58 6.92
CA ASN A 236 35.07 -2.14 7.88
C ASN A 236 35.43 -1.75 9.32
N PRO A 237 34.50 -1.91 10.29
CA PRO A 237 34.75 -1.61 11.70
C PRO A 237 35.94 -2.38 12.30
N ASP A 238 36.24 -3.58 11.80
CA ASP A 238 37.38 -4.40 12.23
C ASP A 238 38.74 -3.96 11.66
N GLY A 239 38.73 -2.93 10.79
CA GLY A 239 39.90 -2.39 10.10
C GLY A 239 40.30 -3.15 8.83
N SER A 240 39.54 -4.16 8.42
CA SER A 240 39.71 -4.78 7.10
C SER A 240 39.27 -3.82 5.99
N THR A 241 39.92 -3.91 4.83
CA THR A 241 39.60 -3.09 3.65
C THR A 241 39.15 -3.96 2.50
N PHE A 242 38.22 -3.47 1.70
CA PHE A 242 37.71 -4.16 0.51
C PHE A 242 37.43 -3.16 -0.62
N ASP A 243 37.47 -3.63 -1.86
CA ASP A 243 37.02 -2.87 -3.03
C ASP A 243 35.65 -3.41 -3.43
N ALA A 244 34.59 -2.63 -3.22
CA ALA A 244 33.22 -3.07 -3.50
C ALA A 244 33.01 -3.38 -4.99
N SER A 245 33.75 -2.71 -5.87
CA SER A 245 33.65 -2.91 -7.32
C SER A 245 34.17 -4.28 -7.76
N GLU A 246 35.01 -4.96 -6.97
CA GLU A 246 35.42 -6.35 -7.25
C GLU A 246 34.23 -7.34 -7.22
N THR A 247 33.12 -6.96 -6.58
CA THR A 247 31.87 -7.74 -6.55
C THR A 247 30.98 -7.55 -7.78
N TRP A 248 31.41 -6.75 -8.76
CA TRP A 248 30.72 -6.51 -10.04
C TRP A 248 31.45 -7.14 -11.23
N GLY A 249 32.25 -8.17 -10.95
CA GLY A 249 32.99 -8.87 -11.97
C GLY A 249 34.22 -8.11 -12.45
N PRO A 250 34.92 -8.65 -13.45
CA PRO A 250 36.08 -7.99 -14.04
C PRO A 250 35.67 -6.68 -14.73
N ALA A 251 36.57 -5.69 -14.69
CA ALA A 251 36.40 -4.48 -15.48
C ALA A 251 36.22 -4.82 -16.98
N PRO A 252 35.27 -4.17 -17.67
CA PRO A 252 34.98 -4.45 -19.07
C PRO A 252 36.12 -3.97 -19.98
N ALA A 253 36.06 -4.33 -21.27
CA ALA A 253 37.04 -3.81 -22.23
C ALA A 253 36.84 -2.30 -22.46
N GLU A 254 37.90 -1.60 -22.90
CA GLU A 254 37.82 -0.16 -23.17
C GLU A 254 36.70 0.16 -24.18
N GLY A 255 35.73 0.99 -23.76
CA GLY A 255 34.59 1.41 -24.56
C GLY A 255 33.33 0.54 -24.44
N GLU A 256 33.36 -0.50 -23.60
CA GLU A 256 32.17 -1.24 -23.16
C GLU A 256 31.58 -0.59 -21.90
N GLU A 257 30.28 -0.80 -21.69
CA GLU A 257 29.57 -0.32 -20.51
C GLU A 257 30.01 -1.07 -19.25
N ASP A 258 30.22 -0.34 -18.16
CA ASP A 258 30.57 -0.93 -16.87
C ASP A 258 29.32 -1.04 -15.99
N CYS A 259 28.79 -2.26 -15.83
CA CYS A 259 27.59 -2.49 -15.04
C CYS A 259 27.77 -2.10 -13.54
N SER A 260 28.99 -1.82 -13.05
CA SER A 260 29.22 -1.24 -11.70
C SER A 260 28.98 0.28 -11.63
N GLU A 261 29.04 0.97 -12.76
CA GLU A 261 28.75 2.42 -12.86
C GLU A 261 27.39 2.68 -13.50
N THR A 262 26.75 1.66 -14.09
CA THR A 262 25.35 1.67 -14.54
C THR A 262 24.48 0.70 -13.73
N GLY A 263 24.93 0.43 -12.50
CA GLY A 263 24.42 -0.55 -11.55
C GLY A 263 22.96 -0.45 -11.15
N GLY A 264 22.36 0.74 -11.25
CA GLY A 264 21.19 1.11 -10.46
C GLY A 264 21.59 1.30 -9.00
N ALA A 265 21.17 0.37 -8.13
CA ALA A 265 21.38 0.44 -6.67
C ALA A 265 21.00 1.81 -6.11
N THR A 266 19.84 2.34 -6.51
CA THR A 266 19.40 3.69 -6.13
C THR A 266 18.78 3.69 -4.74
N SER A 267 18.99 4.75 -3.95
CA SER A 267 18.47 4.89 -2.60
C SER A 267 17.08 5.54 -2.58
N TRP A 268 16.11 4.97 -3.29
CA TRP A 268 14.86 5.64 -3.64
C TRP A 268 13.84 5.86 -2.50
N ILE A 269 14.22 5.54 -1.25
CA ILE A 269 13.53 5.85 0.00
C ILE A 269 14.48 6.63 0.91
N SER A 270 13.93 7.54 1.72
CA SER A 270 14.68 8.34 2.70
C SER A 270 15.38 7.47 3.74
N GLY A 271 16.61 7.85 4.09
CA GLY A 271 17.37 7.25 5.16
C GLY A 271 16.91 7.69 6.56
N SER A 272 17.74 7.42 7.55
CA SER A 272 17.51 7.82 8.95
C SER A 272 18.82 8.28 9.58
N ALA A 273 18.75 9.19 10.54
CA ALA A 273 19.92 9.83 11.13
C ALA A 273 20.00 9.54 12.63
N ASP A 274 21.20 9.24 13.11
CA ASP A 274 21.51 9.09 14.53
C ASP A 274 22.62 10.09 14.90
N PRO A 275 22.23 11.29 15.37
CA PRO A 275 23.20 12.31 15.80
C PRO A 275 24.06 11.87 16.98
N GLU A 276 23.59 10.94 17.83
CA GLU A 276 24.37 10.46 18.98
C GLU A 276 25.56 9.61 18.54
N LEU A 277 25.37 8.80 17.50
CA LEU A 277 26.43 8.00 16.89
C LEU A 277 27.19 8.74 15.79
N GLY A 278 26.67 9.87 15.31
CA GLY A 278 27.20 10.60 14.16
C GLY A 278 27.05 9.81 12.85
N LEU A 279 25.94 9.06 12.71
CA LEU A 279 25.71 8.17 11.58
C LEU A 279 24.43 8.52 10.79
N TYR A 280 24.53 8.46 9.47
CA TYR A 280 23.40 8.46 8.55
C TYR A 280 23.27 7.08 7.90
N TYR A 281 22.07 6.51 7.90
CA TYR A 281 21.81 5.17 7.36
C TYR A 281 21.02 5.30 6.07
N ALA A 282 21.62 4.84 4.97
CA ALA A 282 21.00 4.82 3.66
C ALA A 282 20.78 3.38 3.20
N THR A 283 19.62 3.09 2.64
CA THR A 283 19.30 1.80 2.03
C THR A 283 19.33 1.94 0.51
N PHE A 284 20.02 1.03 -0.16
CA PHE A 284 20.14 0.98 -1.60
C PHE A 284 19.36 -0.20 -2.15
N GLY A 285 18.59 0.07 -3.19
CA GLY A 285 17.70 -0.89 -3.84
C GLY A 285 18.42 -1.88 -4.73
N ASN A 286 17.64 -2.52 -5.59
CA ASN A 286 18.10 -3.57 -6.48
C ASN A 286 19.13 -3.05 -7.51
N PRO A 287 19.98 -3.93 -8.04
CA PRO A 287 20.75 -3.64 -9.24
C PRO A 287 19.82 -3.70 -10.47
N ARG A 288 19.96 -2.74 -11.38
CA ARG A 288 19.21 -2.65 -12.65
C ARG A 288 20.07 -2.85 -13.89
N SER A 289 21.39 -2.94 -13.75
CA SER A 289 22.34 -2.72 -14.83
C SER A 289 22.07 -3.51 -16.10
N CYS A 290 22.50 -2.95 -17.23
CA CYS A 290 22.60 -3.67 -18.49
C CYS A 290 21.21 -4.15 -18.99
N ASP A 291 20.23 -3.22 -18.86
CA ASP A 291 18.82 -3.25 -19.29
C ASP A 291 17.81 -4.09 -18.47
N SER A 292 18.20 -4.76 -17.38
CA SER A 292 17.27 -5.61 -16.61
C SER A 292 17.65 -5.85 -15.15
N SER A 293 16.68 -5.73 -14.23
CA SER A 293 16.83 -6.20 -12.85
C SER A 293 16.72 -7.72 -12.70
N GLN A 294 16.42 -8.44 -13.78
CA GLN A 294 16.26 -9.90 -13.82
C GLN A 294 17.33 -10.64 -14.65
N ASP A 295 18.24 -9.91 -15.30
CA ASP A 295 19.39 -10.48 -16.01
C ASP A 295 20.68 -10.07 -15.27
N GLY A 296 21.27 -11.01 -14.56
CA GLY A 296 22.54 -10.89 -13.85
C GLY A 296 23.77 -11.22 -14.69
N SER A 297 23.60 -11.71 -15.94
CA SER A 297 24.70 -12.27 -16.73
C SER A 297 25.80 -11.26 -17.08
N GLY A 298 25.46 -9.97 -17.12
CA GLY A 298 26.43 -8.87 -17.33
C GLY A 298 27.18 -8.43 -16.07
N ARG A 299 26.74 -8.87 -14.88
CA ARG A 299 27.20 -8.35 -13.58
C ARG A 299 27.53 -9.46 -12.57
N PRO A 300 28.50 -10.35 -12.85
CA PRO A 300 28.84 -11.44 -11.94
C PRO A 300 29.31 -10.92 -10.56
N GLY A 301 28.95 -11.64 -9.49
CA GLY A 301 29.32 -11.32 -8.11
C GLY A 301 28.17 -10.68 -7.32
N ASP A 302 28.42 -10.38 -6.04
CA ASP A 302 27.35 -9.97 -5.11
C ASP A 302 26.78 -8.56 -5.39
N ASN A 303 27.47 -7.75 -6.20
CA ASN A 303 27.03 -6.43 -6.66
C ASN A 303 26.83 -5.41 -5.52
N LEU A 304 27.79 -5.28 -4.60
CA LEU A 304 27.75 -4.29 -3.52
C LEU A 304 27.79 -2.86 -4.07
N PHE A 305 26.95 -1.92 -3.65
CA PHE A 305 26.06 -1.94 -2.49
C PHE A 305 24.58 -2.05 -2.91
N SER A 306 24.24 -2.90 -3.88
CA SER A 306 22.82 -3.20 -4.16
C SER A 306 22.20 -4.04 -3.05
N SER A 307 20.90 -3.82 -2.80
CA SER A 307 20.11 -4.49 -1.76
C SER A 307 20.83 -4.50 -0.40
N THR A 308 21.39 -3.34 -0.07
CA THR A 308 22.30 -3.13 1.06
C THR A 308 21.90 -1.89 1.87
N ILE A 309 21.98 -1.99 3.19
CA ILE A 309 22.01 -0.83 4.08
C ILE A 309 23.46 -0.43 4.35
N VAL A 310 23.75 0.87 4.29
CA VAL A 310 25.08 1.44 4.55
C VAL A 310 24.95 2.52 5.62
N ALA A 311 25.80 2.45 6.65
CA ALA A 311 26.00 3.50 7.62
C ALA A 311 27.17 4.40 7.19
N LEU A 312 26.90 5.69 7.13
CA LEU A 312 27.81 6.75 6.69
C LEU A 312 28.07 7.72 7.83
N ASP A 313 29.26 8.27 7.90
CA ASP A 313 29.55 9.41 8.76
C ASP A 313 28.73 10.64 8.33
N VAL A 314 28.05 11.30 9.28
CA VAL A 314 27.18 12.44 8.97
C VAL A 314 27.94 13.67 8.44
N GLU A 315 29.19 13.87 8.87
CA GLU A 315 30.00 15.03 8.49
C GLU A 315 30.72 14.81 7.16
N THR A 316 31.21 13.59 6.92
CA THR A 316 32.13 13.31 5.80
C THR A 316 31.55 12.42 4.70
N GLY A 317 30.46 11.69 4.98
CA GLY A 317 29.93 10.67 4.07
C GLY A 317 30.79 9.40 3.99
N GLU A 318 31.82 9.26 4.84
CA GLU A 318 32.67 8.07 4.84
C GLU A 318 31.89 6.83 5.31
N HIS A 319 32.03 5.72 4.58
CA HIS A 319 31.50 4.41 4.95
C HIS A 319 32.01 3.98 6.34
N ARG A 320 31.09 3.56 7.21
CA ARG A 320 31.40 2.98 8.53
C ARG A 320 31.15 1.49 8.56
N TRP A 321 29.99 1.04 8.11
CA TRP A 321 29.64 -0.37 7.98
C TRP A 321 28.53 -0.54 6.93
N HIS A 322 28.33 -1.76 6.44
CA HIS A 322 27.18 -2.10 5.59
C HIS A 322 26.66 -3.51 5.93
N TYR A 323 25.42 -3.79 5.54
CA TYR A 323 24.83 -5.13 5.58
C TYR A 323 24.03 -5.39 4.30
N GLN A 324 24.47 -6.35 3.49
CA GLN A 324 23.78 -6.75 2.27
C GLN A 324 22.74 -7.82 2.61
N SER A 325 21.46 -7.54 2.31
CA SER A 325 20.36 -8.47 2.58
C SER A 325 20.11 -9.48 1.47
N ILE A 326 20.62 -9.21 0.26
CA ILE A 326 20.44 -10.09 -0.90
C ILE A 326 21.73 -10.07 -1.71
N HIS A 327 22.38 -11.23 -1.81
CA HIS A 327 23.55 -11.42 -2.66
C HIS A 327 23.09 -11.54 -4.12
N HIS A 328 23.70 -10.77 -5.03
CA HIS A 328 23.44 -10.87 -6.47
C HIS A 328 21.92 -10.83 -6.79
N ASP A 329 21.24 -9.76 -6.36
CA ASP A 329 19.79 -9.62 -6.57
C ASP A 329 19.46 -9.64 -8.08
N VAL A 330 18.64 -10.61 -8.50
CA VAL A 330 18.06 -10.73 -9.85
C VAL A 330 16.52 -10.74 -9.79
N TRP A 331 15.95 -10.39 -8.65
CA TRP A 331 14.52 -10.49 -8.41
C TRP A 331 13.85 -9.13 -8.26
N ASP A 332 14.58 -8.01 -8.23
CA ASP A 332 14.03 -6.66 -8.01
C ASP A 332 13.52 -6.48 -6.57
N MET A 333 14.32 -6.99 -5.62
CA MET A 333 13.98 -7.11 -4.20
C MET A 333 14.64 -6.00 -3.38
N ASP A 334 14.26 -4.76 -3.69
CA ASP A 334 14.62 -3.58 -2.91
C ASP A 334 14.21 -3.70 -1.44
N ASN A 335 15.13 -4.13 -0.58
CA ASN A 335 14.99 -3.96 0.85
C ASN A 335 15.40 -2.53 1.21
N VAL A 336 14.44 -1.60 1.15
CA VAL A 336 14.70 -0.14 1.24
C VAL A 336 13.77 0.63 2.16
N HIS A 337 13.02 -0.02 3.06
CA HIS A 337 12.31 0.72 4.09
C HIS A 337 13.26 1.67 4.82
N SER A 338 12.77 2.86 5.17
CA SER A 338 13.51 3.78 6.03
C SER A 338 13.95 3.05 7.29
N PRO A 339 15.26 3.02 7.60
CA PRO A 339 15.78 2.28 8.75
C PRO A 339 15.04 2.72 10.01
N THR A 340 14.38 1.77 10.68
CA THR A 340 13.58 2.08 11.87
C THR A 340 14.38 1.73 13.12
N PHE A 341 14.63 2.70 14.00
CA PHE A 341 15.41 2.47 15.22
C PHE A 341 14.54 2.06 16.39
N ALA A 342 15.11 1.29 17.30
CA ALA A 342 14.54 1.09 18.62
C ALA A 342 15.65 0.90 19.64
N ASP A 343 15.34 1.24 20.89
CA ASP A 343 16.09 0.77 22.04
C ASP A 343 15.20 -0.27 22.72
N THR A 344 15.61 -1.55 22.64
CA THR A 344 14.76 -2.67 23.08
C THR A 344 15.61 -3.85 23.58
N GLU A 345 14.99 -4.72 24.39
CA GLU A 345 15.65 -5.88 24.96
C GLU A 345 15.85 -6.96 23.88
N ILE A 346 17.10 -7.28 23.52
CA ILE A 346 17.42 -8.42 22.65
C ILE A 346 18.32 -9.37 23.42
N GLY A 347 17.88 -10.62 23.61
CA GLY A 347 18.65 -11.64 24.32
C GLY A 347 18.84 -11.34 25.83
N GLY A 348 17.94 -10.57 26.44
CA GLY A 348 18.01 -10.18 27.85
C GLY A 348 18.90 -8.97 28.15
N GLU A 349 19.34 -8.24 27.13
CA GLU A 349 20.13 -7.01 27.24
C GLU A 349 19.46 -5.89 26.44
N GLU A 350 19.45 -4.67 26.96
CA GLU A 350 19.03 -3.48 26.22
C GLU A 350 20.00 -3.21 25.07
N ARG A 351 19.48 -3.14 23.84
CA ARG A 351 20.27 -2.93 22.62
C ARG A 351 19.74 -1.76 21.80
N GLN A 352 20.68 -1.05 21.20
CA GLN A 352 20.43 -0.02 20.20
C GLN A 352 20.28 -0.71 18.83
N VAL A 353 19.06 -0.90 18.38
CA VAL A 353 18.76 -1.68 17.18
C VAL A 353 18.30 -0.79 16.02
N LEU A 354 18.45 -1.33 14.81
CA LEU A 354 17.71 -0.88 13.64
C LEU A 354 17.05 -2.10 12.94
N PHE A 355 15.87 -1.86 12.38
CA PHE A 355 15.12 -2.82 11.58
C PHE A 355 15.35 -2.53 10.09
N TYR A 356 15.73 -3.56 9.34
CA TYR A 356 16.06 -3.48 7.92
C TYR A 356 15.36 -4.58 7.13
N GLY A 357 14.72 -4.22 6.01
CA GLY A 357 14.02 -5.14 5.11
C GLY A 357 12.79 -4.49 4.46
N ALA A 358 12.31 -5.02 3.34
CA ALA A 358 11.07 -4.58 2.70
C ALA A 358 10.51 -5.67 1.77
N LYS A 359 10.86 -5.66 0.47
CA LYS A 359 10.22 -6.48 -0.58
C LYS A 359 10.40 -7.97 -0.39
N SER A 360 11.50 -8.42 0.20
CA SER A 360 11.69 -9.86 0.44
C SER A 360 10.76 -10.41 1.53
N GLY A 361 10.11 -9.55 2.32
CA GLY A 361 9.38 -9.96 3.52
C GLY A 361 10.27 -10.42 4.67
N HIS A 362 11.60 -10.44 4.48
CA HIS A 362 12.57 -10.64 5.54
C HIS A 362 12.74 -9.36 6.34
N GLN A 363 12.94 -9.51 7.65
CA GLN A 363 13.36 -8.44 8.53
C GLN A 363 14.64 -8.83 9.26
N PHE A 364 15.64 -7.94 9.17
CA PHE A 364 16.93 -8.06 9.82
C PHE A 364 16.95 -7.09 11.00
N VAL A 365 17.24 -7.61 12.19
CA VAL A 365 17.44 -6.82 13.41
C VAL A 365 18.94 -6.66 13.61
N LEU A 366 19.46 -5.46 13.34
CA LEU A 366 20.90 -5.16 13.37
C LEU A 366 21.25 -4.26 14.55
N ASP A 367 22.46 -4.41 15.09
CA ASP A 367 23.05 -3.42 15.99
C ASP A 367 23.35 -2.16 15.18
N ARG A 368 22.73 -1.02 15.52
CA ARG A 368 22.86 0.17 14.67
C ARG A 368 24.27 0.76 14.67
N ALA A 369 25.09 0.49 15.68
CA ALA A 369 26.46 0.99 15.71
C ALA A 369 27.42 0.17 14.84
N THR A 370 27.16 -1.12 14.64
CA THR A 370 28.12 -2.05 14.00
C THR A 370 27.61 -2.75 12.75
N GLY A 371 26.29 -2.80 12.52
CA GLY A 371 25.66 -3.56 11.45
C GLY A 371 25.57 -5.07 11.71
N GLU A 372 26.01 -5.54 12.87
CA GLU A 372 25.98 -6.97 13.21
C GLU A 372 24.53 -7.44 13.47
N PRO A 373 24.11 -8.58 12.91
CA PRO A 373 22.81 -9.18 13.24
C PRO A 373 22.71 -9.54 14.72
N LEU A 374 21.63 -9.08 15.36
CA LEU A 374 21.31 -9.39 16.75
C LEU A 374 20.43 -10.63 16.91
N ARG A 375 19.85 -11.09 15.79
CA ARG A 375 19.11 -12.33 15.66
C ARG A 375 19.85 -13.27 14.71
N PRO A 376 19.70 -14.61 14.85
CA PRO A 376 20.36 -15.54 13.95
C PRO A 376 19.93 -15.31 12.49
N VAL A 377 20.93 -15.23 11.62
CA VAL A 377 20.78 -15.21 10.16
C VAL A 377 21.62 -16.36 9.62
N GLU A 378 20.98 -17.28 8.90
CA GLU A 378 21.66 -18.38 8.23
C GLU A 378 22.05 -17.96 6.81
N ASP A 379 23.30 -18.18 6.44
CA ASP A 379 23.73 -18.07 5.05
C ASP A 379 23.32 -19.36 4.31
N ALA A 380 22.06 -19.39 3.88
CA ALA A 380 21.39 -20.58 3.38
C ALA A 380 21.87 -20.91 1.96
N PRO A 381 22.17 -22.19 1.64
CA PRO A 381 22.62 -22.59 0.31
C PRO A 381 21.50 -22.44 -0.73
N MET A 382 21.82 -21.83 -1.86
CA MET A 382 20.88 -21.62 -2.97
C MET A 382 21.17 -22.49 -4.18
N ILE A 383 20.13 -22.76 -4.98
CA ILE A 383 20.28 -23.35 -6.31
C ILE A 383 20.86 -22.28 -7.23
N THR A 384 21.94 -22.61 -7.95
CA THR A 384 22.62 -21.65 -8.83
C THR A 384 22.34 -21.93 -10.31
N ASP A 385 22.29 -20.86 -11.12
CA ASP A 385 22.41 -20.94 -12.58
C ASP A 385 23.66 -20.16 -13.00
N ASP A 386 24.66 -20.88 -13.53
CA ASP A 386 25.94 -20.30 -13.95
C ASP A 386 25.78 -19.18 -15.01
N ARG A 387 24.67 -19.17 -15.75
CA ARG A 387 24.38 -18.13 -16.76
C ARG A 387 23.98 -16.81 -16.13
N GLN A 388 23.30 -16.85 -14.99
CA GLN A 388 22.94 -15.67 -14.21
C GLN A 388 24.11 -15.19 -13.36
N HIS A 389 25.05 -16.08 -13.02
CA HIS A 389 26.04 -15.85 -11.96
C HIS A 389 25.40 -15.72 -10.57
N SER A 390 24.27 -16.41 -10.35
CA SER A 390 23.57 -16.45 -9.07
C SER A 390 24.51 -16.78 -7.91
N SER A 391 24.33 -16.10 -6.78
CA SER A 391 25.06 -16.42 -5.57
C SER A 391 24.74 -17.83 -5.07
N SER A 392 25.74 -18.50 -4.50
CA SER A 392 25.57 -19.84 -3.93
C SER A 392 24.88 -19.85 -2.57
N THR A 393 24.72 -18.69 -1.94
CA THR A 393 24.08 -18.55 -0.64
C THR A 393 23.30 -17.23 -0.53
N GLN A 394 22.33 -17.17 0.38
CA GLN A 394 21.62 -15.94 0.75
C GLN A 394 21.49 -15.83 2.27
N PRO A 395 21.53 -14.61 2.84
CA PRO A 395 21.25 -14.41 4.25
C PRO A 395 19.74 -14.52 4.52
N ILE A 396 19.34 -15.51 5.31
CA ILE A 396 17.95 -15.78 5.69
C ILE A 396 17.79 -15.61 7.21
N PRO A 397 16.96 -14.67 7.68
CA PRO A 397 16.61 -14.58 9.10
C PRO A 397 15.95 -15.86 9.59
N GLU A 398 16.22 -16.26 10.83
CA GLU A 398 15.63 -17.47 11.43
C GLU A 398 14.09 -17.45 11.44
N ALA A 399 13.49 -16.27 11.62
CA ALA A 399 12.04 -16.09 11.64
C ALA A 399 11.53 -15.48 10.33
N GLN A 400 10.48 -16.08 9.77
CA GLN A 400 9.86 -15.67 8.51
C GLN A 400 8.56 -14.92 8.77
N LEU A 401 8.46 -13.65 8.35
CA LEU A 401 7.23 -12.86 8.50
C LEU A 401 6.17 -13.26 7.47
N LEU A 402 6.61 -13.61 6.27
CA LEU A 402 5.78 -14.01 5.14
C LEU A 402 6.34 -15.30 4.55
N PRO A 403 5.50 -16.15 3.95
CA PRO A 403 6.02 -17.33 3.28
C PRO A 403 6.90 -16.96 2.06
N GLU A 404 7.85 -17.83 1.78
CA GLU A 404 8.89 -17.63 0.74
C GLU A 404 8.68 -18.55 -0.46
N CYS A 405 7.73 -19.46 -0.42
CA CYS A 405 7.50 -20.41 -1.50
C CYS A 405 6.05 -20.40 -1.92
N ILE A 406 5.86 -20.52 -3.23
CA ILE A 406 4.55 -20.79 -3.77
C ILE A 406 4.15 -22.22 -3.42
N ALA A 407 2.98 -22.36 -2.80
CA ALA A 407 2.40 -23.65 -2.46
C ALA A 407 1.00 -23.75 -3.07
N TRP A 408 0.63 -24.96 -3.49
CA TRP A 408 -0.74 -25.27 -3.85
C TRP A 408 -1.63 -25.18 -2.63
N GLN A 409 -2.74 -24.47 -2.78
CA GLN A 409 -3.84 -24.59 -1.85
C GLN A 409 -4.68 -25.81 -2.25
N LYS A 410 -4.88 -26.74 -1.33
CA LYS A 410 -5.84 -27.84 -1.51
C LYS A 410 -7.24 -27.28 -1.40
N LEU A 411 -7.97 -27.25 -2.52
CA LEU A 411 -9.40 -26.94 -2.51
C LEU A 411 -10.17 -28.14 -1.93
N ASP A 412 -11.17 -27.88 -1.10
CA ASP A 412 -12.02 -28.94 -0.56
C ASP A 412 -12.85 -29.56 -1.71
N PRO A 413 -12.60 -30.84 -2.07
CA PRO A 413 -13.31 -31.49 -3.17
C PRO A 413 -14.79 -31.75 -2.86
N GLU A 414 -15.23 -31.63 -1.59
CA GLU A 414 -16.65 -31.66 -1.23
C GLU A 414 -17.36 -30.33 -1.58
N ASN A 415 -16.61 -29.22 -1.62
CA ASN A 415 -17.11 -27.89 -1.96
C ASN A 415 -16.87 -27.51 -3.43
N VAL A 416 -15.82 -28.06 -4.05
CA VAL A 416 -15.39 -27.74 -5.42
C VAL A 416 -15.25 -29.01 -6.27
N PRO A 417 -16.16 -29.28 -7.22
CA PRO A 417 -16.12 -30.50 -8.03
C PRO A 417 -14.93 -30.54 -9.01
N GLY A 418 -13.99 -31.48 -8.83
CA GLY A 418 -12.94 -31.84 -9.81
C GLY A 418 -11.57 -32.07 -9.18
N ASP A 419 -10.48 -31.87 -9.93
CA ASP A 419 -9.12 -32.02 -9.38
C ASP A 419 -8.85 -30.90 -8.36
N PRO A 420 -8.48 -31.20 -7.10
CA PRO A 420 -8.31 -30.20 -6.05
C PRO A 420 -7.01 -29.37 -6.16
N TYR A 421 -6.13 -29.66 -7.13
CA TYR A 421 -4.81 -29.03 -7.30
C TYR A 421 -4.66 -28.27 -8.65
N ARG A 422 -5.59 -27.38 -9.03
CA ARG A 422 -5.64 -26.77 -10.38
C ARG A 422 -4.69 -25.58 -10.59
N GLY A 423 -4.14 -25.49 -11.80
CA GLY A 423 -3.03 -24.68 -12.34
C GLY A 423 -2.93 -23.16 -12.16
N VAL A 424 -3.47 -22.53 -11.12
CA VAL A 424 -3.00 -21.19 -10.68
C VAL A 424 -2.60 -21.25 -9.22
N PRO A 425 -1.34 -20.95 -8.88
CA PRO A 425 -0.92 -21.01 -7.49
C PRO A 425 -1.70 -20.01 -6.63
N ASN A 426 -2.66 -20.52 -5.86
CA ASN A 426 -3.44 -19.70 -4.95
C ASN A 426 -2.67 -19.57 -3.64
N TYR A 427 -1.66 -18.72 -3.67
CA TYR A 427 -0.79 -18.47 -2.52
C TYR A 427 -1.51 -17.84 -1.32
N ASN A 428 -2.72 -17.31 -1.52
CA ASN A 428 -3.33 -16.47 -0.51
C ASN A 428 -3.95 -17.30 0.64
N GLY A 429 -4.14 -18.62 0.49
CA GLY A 429 -4.80 -19.41 1.54
C GLY A 429 -6.27 -19.04 1.75
N TYR A 430 -6.87 -18.17 0.91
CA TYR A 430 -8.27 -17.80 0.99
C TYR A 430 -9.13 -18.68 0.10
N GLN A 431 -10.24 -19.16 0.66
CA GLN A 431 -11.28 -19.87 -0.06
C GLN A 431 -12.56 -19.06 0.03
N PRO A 432 -13.42 -19.05 -0.99
CA PRO A 432 -14.79 -18.60 -0.79
C PRO A 432 -15.46 -19.46 0.31
N ASP A 433 -16.07 -18.82 1.30
CA ASP A 433 -16.97 -19.49 2.25
C ASP A 433 -18.30 -19.89 1.56
N GLU A 434 -19.23 -20.46 2.32
CA GLU A 434 -20.55 -20.86 1.81
C GLU A 434 -21.32 -19.70 1.13
N ASP A 435 -20.97 -18.46 1.46
CA ASP A 435 -21.57 -17.22 0.97
C ASP A 435 -20.72 -16.54 -0.13
N GLY A 436 -19.57 -17.13 -0.51
CA GLY A 436 -18.68 -16.63 -1.56
C GLY A 436 -17.62 -15.62 -1.09
N ASN A 437 -17.54 -15.33 0.22
CA ASN A 437 -16.53 -14.41 0.76
C ASN A 437 -15.18 -15.11 0.88
N LEU A 438 -14.11 -14.41 0.50
CA LEU A 438 -12.76 -14.94 0.66
C LEU A 438 -12.39 -15.02 2.15
N VAL A 439 -12.33 -16.22 2.71
CA VAL A 439 -11.91 -16.49 4.10
C VAL A 439 -10.58 -17.24 4.13
N PHE A 440 -9.68 -16.82 5.03
CA PHE A 440 -8.38 -17.45 5.21
C PHE A 440 -8.55 -18.86 5.82
N ASN A 441 -8.04 -19.88 5.13
CA ASN A 441 -8.02 -21.26 5.58
C ASN A 441 -6.55 -21.73 5.76
N PRO A 442 -5.98 -21.64 6.97
CA PRO A 442 -4.61 -22.05 7.24
C PRO A 442 -4.36 -23.56 7.08
N ASP A 443 -5.40 -24.39 7.05
CA ASP A 443 -5.26 -25.85 6.88
C ASP A 443 -5.22 -26.29 5.41
N SER A 444 -5.39 -25.34 4.49
CA SER A 444 -5.44 -25.59 3.05
C SER A 444 -4.07 -25.58 2.37
N TYR A 445 -3.00 -25.26 3.10
CA TYR A 445 -1.64 -25.32 2.58
C TYR A 445 -1.19 -26.78 2.42
N VAL A 446 -0.70 -27.12 1.23
CA VAL A 446 -0.02 -28.39 0.99
C VAL A 446 1.36 -28.34 1.63
N ALA A 447 1.71 -29.36 2.42
CA ALA A 447 3.04 -29.45 3.01
C ALA A 447 4.12 -29.54 1.91
N ALA A 448 5.28 -28.91 2.13
CA ALA A 448 6.38 -28.83 1.17
C ALA A 448 6.98 -30.20 0.74
N ASP A 449 6.50 -31.31 1.30
CA ASP A 449 6.91 -32.68 0.98
C ASP A 449 5.81 -33.56 0.36
N GLU A 450 4.60 -33.04 0.08
CA GLU A 450 3.55 -33.78 -0.63
C GLU A 450 3.83 -33.89 -2.13
N GLU A 451 3.52 -35.07 -2.70
CA GLU A 451 3.82 -35.50 -4.09
C GLU A 451 3.16 -34.64 -5.19
N HIS A 452 2.36 -33.65 -4.80
CA HIS A 452 1.60 -32.74 -5.67
C HIS A 452 2.36 -31.45 -6.03
N LEU A 453 3.59 -31.26 -5.54
CA LEU A 453 4.47 -30.10 -5.82
C LEU A 453 5.12 -30.10 -7.20
N THR A 454 4.63 -30.92 -8.13
CA THR A 454 5.15 -30.93 -9.49
C THR A 454 4.02 -30.75 -10.48
N TYR A 455 4.09 -29.65 -11.22
CA TYR A 455 3.43 -29.54 -12.51
C TYR A 455 3.72 -30.83 -13.30
N PRO A 456 2.74 -31.44 -13.99
CA PRO A 456 3.02 -32.56 -14.88
C PRO A 456 4.17 -32.17 -15.81
N ALA A 457 5.25 -32.94 -15.84
CA ALA A 457 6.42 -32.58 -16.65
C ALA A 457 6.00 -32.39 -18.12
N GLY A 458 5.99 -31.13 -18.57
CA GLY A 458 5.61 -30.74 -19.92
C GLY A 458 4.59 -29.57 -19.94
N ALA A 459 5.08 -28.41 -20.34
CA ALA A 459 4.34 -27.27 -20.90
C ALA A 459 3.29 -26.58 -20.00
N GLY A 460 3.79 -25.62 -19.22
CA GLY A 460 3.06 -24.45 -18.73
C GLY A 460 4.13 -23.43 -18.36
N ASP A 461 4.21 -22.31 -19.08
CA ASP A 461 5.45 -21.52 -19.23
C ASP A 461 5.97 -20.82 -17.97
N HIS A 462 5.49 -21.14 -16.76
CA HIS A 462 6.11 -20.72 -15.50
C HIS A 462 6.20 -21.93 -14.55
N ARG A 463 7.35 -22.17 -13.90
CA ARG A 463 7.47 -23.14 -12.79
C ARG A 463 7.22 -22.42 -11.46
N GLU A 464 6.58 -23.09 -10.51
CA GLU A 464 6.52 -22.59 -9.12
C GLU A 464 7.91 -22.64 -8.50
N GLY A 465 8.24 -21.56 -7.80
CA GLY A 465 9.49 -21.48 -7.07
C GLY A 465 9.33 -20.82 -5.72
N CYS A 466 10.45 -20.81 -5.03
CA CYS A 466 10.67 -20.02 -3.85
C CYS A 466 11.31 -18.68 -4.20
N LEU A 467 11.22 -17.73 -3.28
CA LEU A 467 12.07 -16.57 -3.21
C LEU A 467 13.52 -17.03 -3.35
N TYR A 468 14.25 -16.36 -4.24
CA TYR A 468 15.63 -16.68 -4.63
C TYR A 468 15.85 -17.90 -5.53
N ASP A 469 14.79 -18.57 -6.02
CA ASP A 469 14.99 -19.57 -7.06
C ASP A 469 15.59 -18.92 -8.34
N PRO A 470 16.60 -19.56 -8.96
CA PRO A 470 17.21 -19.04 -10.17
C PRO A 470 16.24 -19.16 -11.35
N HIS A 471 16.22 -18.14 -12.20
CA HIS A 471 15.39 -18.09 -13.39
C HIS A 471 16.21 -17.70 -14.62
N TRP A 472 15.78 -18.18 -15.81
CA TRP A 472 16.42 -17.82 -17.09
C TRP A 472 15.45 -17.95 -18.26
N ASP A 473 15.42 -19.12 -18.92
CA ASP A 473 14.54 -19.40 -20.07
C ASP A 473 13.11 -19.73 -19.66
N GLN A 474 12.95 -20.45 -18.54
CA GLN A 474 11.66 -20.79 -17.98
C GLN A 474 11.36 -19.79 -16.86
N PRO A 475 10.25 -19.04 -16.96
CA PRO A 475 9.88 -18.18 -15.87
C PRO A 475 9.55 -18.92 -14.58
N ILE A 476 9.84 -18.28 -13.45
CA ILE A 476 9.61 -18.83 -12.10
C ILE A 476 8.64 -17.93 -11.36
N LEU A 477 7.47 -18.45 -11.00
CA LEU A 477 6.50 -17.76 -10.17
C LEU A 477 6.91 -17.92 -8.70
N SER A 478 7.24 -16.81 -8.04
CA SER A 478 7.68 -16.77 -6.65
C SER A 478 6.94 -15.73 -5.82
N THR A 479 7.06 -15.89 -4.51
CA THR A 479 6.56 -14.99 -3.47
C THR A 479 7.59 -14.95 -2.34
N THR A 480 7.81 -13.86 -1.63
CA THR A 480 7.29 -12.53 -1.96
C THR A 480 7.78 -12.07 -3.34
N SER A 481 7.32 -10.92 -3.81
CA SER A 481 7.58 -10.46 -5.18
C SER A 481 8.10 -9.02 -5.15
N PRO A 482 8.52 -8.45 -6.27
CA PRO A 482 8.87 -7.03 -6.33
C PRO A 482 7.75 -6.09 -5.90
N ASN A 483 6.51 -6.59 -5.89
CA ASN A 483 5.29 -5.89 -5.50
C ASN A 483 4.61 -6.54 -4.27
N GLY A 484 5.29 -7.37 -3.49
CA GLY A 484 4.71 -8.09 -2.36
C GLY A 484 5.78 -8.40 -1.33
N GLY A 485 5.48 -8.57 -0.06
CA GLY A 485 6.46 -8.30 1.00
C GLY A 485 6.10 -6.98 1.64
N ALA A 486 6.95 -5.96 1.51
CA ALA A 486 6.60 -4.56 1.71
C ALA A 486 7.37 -3.66 0.72
N ASP A 487 6.77 -2.61 0.16
CA ASP A 487 7.37 -1.78 -0.88
C ASP A 487 7.85 -0.44 -0.27
N TRP A 488 7.14 0.68 -0.46
CA TRP A 488 7.47 1.95 0.20
C TRP A 488 6.71 2.21 1.50
N SER A 489 5.75 1.34 1.87
CA SER A 489 4.99 1.50 3.10
C SER A 489 5.86 1.17 4.31
N ALA A 490 6.52 2.17 4.87
CA ALA A 490 7.39 2.01 6.03
C ALA A 490 6.66 1.35 7.22
N GLN A 491 7.39 0.60 8.03
CA GLN A 491 6.90 0.03 9.28
C GLN A 491 6.82 1.07 10.42
N ALA A 492 6.28 0.67 11.56
CA ALA A 492 6.31 1.45 12.79
C ALA A 492 6.70 0.59 14.00
N PHE A 493 7.26 1.21 15.03
CA PHE A 493 7.66 0.54 16.28
C PHE A 493 6.89 1.14 17.47
N SER A 494 6.37 0.31 18.37
CA SER A 494 5.68 0.80 19.57
C SER A 494 6.52 0.65 20.83
N HIS A 495 6.74 1.80 21.49
CA HIS A 495 7.32 1.84 22.84
C HIS A 495 6.42 1.21 23.91
N ARG A 496 5.10 1.09 23.65
CA ARG A 496 4.17 0.45 24.59
C ARG A 496 4.29 -1.07 24.54
N THR A 497 4.21 -1.64 23.34
CA THR A 497 4.08 -3.09 23.15
C THR A 497 5.42 -3.75 22.88
N GLY A 498 6.42 -2.99 22.45
CA GLY A 498 7.70 -3.52 21.96
C GLY A 498 7.61 -4.14 20.57
N LEU A 499 6.45 -4.07 19.91
CA LEU A 499 6.20 -4.71 18.62
C LEU A 499 6.54 -3.79 17.44
N VAL A 500 6.86 -4.42 16.31
CA VAL A 500 7.00 -3.77 15.01
C VAL A 500 5.79 -4.10 14.15
N TYR A 501 5.13 -3.06 13.61
CA TYR A 501 3.97 -3.19 12.72
C TYR A 501 4.41 -3.10 11.27
N PHE A 502 4.30 -4.22 10.56
CA PHE A 502 4.78 -4.40 9.21
C PHE A 502 3.60 -4.51 8.22
N PRO A 503 3.37 -3.48 7.38
CA PRO A 503 2.37 -3.55 6.31
C PRO A 503 2.87 -4.46 5.20
N TYR A 504 2.01 -5.31 4.65
CA TYR A 504 2.39 -6.27 3.61
C TYR A 504 1.42 -6.38 2.44
N GLY A 505 1.96 -6.83 1.31
CA GLY A 505 1.21 -7.21 0.11
C GLY A 505 1.42 -8.68 -0.24
N THR A 506 0.42 -9.31 -0.85
CA THR A 506 0.45 -10.67 -1.36
C THR A 506 0.12 -10.67 -2.84
N ASN A 507 1.16 -10.80 -3.66
CA ASN A 507 1.07 -10.67 -5.10
C ASN A 507 2.22 -11.39 -5.83
N PRO A 508 2.19 -12.72 -5.96
CA PRO A 508 3.26 -13.44 -6.63
C PRO A 508 3.48 -13.01 -8.08
N VAL A 509 4.73 -13.03 -8.55
CA VAL A 509 5.07 -12.72 -9.94
C VAL A 509 6.02 -13.75 -10.54
N ALA A 510 5.94 -13.92 -11.85
CA ALA A 510 6.88 -14.73 -12.62
C ALA A 510 8.14 -13.92 -12.99
N HIS A 511 9.31 -14.52 -12.77
CA HIS A 511 10.63 -13.97 -13.09
C HIS A 511 11.29 -14.73 -14.24
N TRP A 512 11.85 -14.05 -15.24
CA TRP A 512 12.61 -14.67 -16.35
C TRP A 512 13.47 -13.64 -17.08
N ARG A 513 14.40 -14.10 -17.93
CA ARG A 513 15.39 -13.21 -18.56
C ARG A 513 14.80 -12.06 -19.41
N GLU A 514 13.60 -12.24 -19.98
CA GLU A 514 12.99 -11.23 -20.86
C GLU A 514 11.99 -10.34 -20.10
N ALA A 515 11.73 -10.62 -18.82
CA ALA A 515 11.08 -9.68 -17.94
C ALA A 515 12.05 -8.53 -17.67
N ARG A 516 11.67 -7.31 -18.05
CA ARG A 516 12.54 -6.15 -17.88
C ARG A 516 12.60 -5.69 -16.42
N MET A 517 11.45 -5.53 -15.76
CA MET A 517 11.31 -5.09 -14.35
C MET A 517 10.00 -5.63 -13.74
N ASN A 518 9.90 -5.72 -12.40
CA ASN A 518 8.70 -6.08 -11.63
C ASN A 518 8.06 -7.47 -11.91
N GLY A 519 8.69 -8.31 -12.73
CA GLY A 519 8.16 -9.62 -13.14
C GLY A 519 6.79 -9.53 -13.83
N GLN A 520 6.09 -10.67 -13.88
CA GLN A 520 4.73 -10.72 -14.41
C GLN A 520 3.79 -11.51 -13.50
N ARG A 521 2.79 -10.83 -12.94
CA ARG A 521 1.65 -11.47 -12.25
C ARG A 521 0.92 -12.44 -13.17
N ALA A 522 0.39 -13.56 -12.68
CA ALA A 522 -0.51 -14.40 -13.49
C ALA A 522 -1.85 -13.69 -13.76
N ILE A 523 -2.51 -13.97 -14.89
CA ILE A 523 -3.86 -13.46 -15.18
C ILE A 523 -4.84 -14.02 -14.14
N GLY A 524 -5.78 -13.19 -13.69
CA GLY A 524 -6.75 -13.54 -12.65
C GLY A 524 -6.19 -13.54 -11.23
N GLN A 525 -4.86 -13.51 -11.05
CA GLN A 525 -4.24 -13.55 -9.73
C GLN A 525 -4.63 -12.35 -8.88
N TYR A 526 -4.87 -12.58 -7.59
CA TYR A 526 -5.15 -11.53 -6.62
C TYR A 526 -3.95 -10.64 -6.33
N GLN A 527 -4.25 -9.42 -5.93
CA GLN A 527 -3.33 -8.49 -5.28
C GLN A 527 -4.03 -7.93 -4.06
N THR A 528 -3.66 -8.47 -2.91
CA THR A 528 -4.27 -8.20 -1.61
C THR A 528 -3.15 -7.97 -0.60
N GLY A 529 -3.46 -7.86 0.68
CA GLY A 529 -2.46 -7.65 1.71
C GLY A 529 -3.08 -7.37 3.06
N GLY A 530 -2.30 -6.77 3.94
CA GLY A 530 -2.75 -6.42 5.27
C GLY A 530 -1.60 -5.92 6.12
N ILE A 531 -1.72 -6.10 7.42
CA ILE A 531 -0.70 -5.68 8.38
C ILE A 531 -0.48 -6.78 9.40
N LEU A 532 0.77 -6.93 9.83
CA LEU A 532 1.14 -7.85 10.90
C LEU A 532 1.93 -7.13 11.97
N ALA A 533 1.91 -7.67 13.19
CA ALA A 533 2.83 -7.27 14.25
C ALA A 533 3.76 -8.43 14.56
N TYR A 534 5.06 -8.14 14.65
CA TYR A 534 6.05 -9.11 15.10
C TYR A 534 6.83 -8.58 16.30
N ASP A 535 7.28 -9.50 17.15
CA ASP A 535 8.14 -9.21 18.28
C ASP A 535 9.60 -9.23 17.79
N PRO A 536 10.35 -8.11 17.85
CA PRO A 536 11.73 -8.07 17.39
C PRO A 536 12.69 -8.88 18.26
N THR A 537 12.29 -9.25 19.48
CA THR A 537 13.12 -9.97 20.43
C THR A 537 13.31 -11.42 20.03
N ASP A 538 12.30 -12.06 19.46
CA ASP A 538 12.35 -13.44 18.94
C ASP A 538 12.08 -13.56 17.43
N GLY A 539 11.52 -12.54 16.79
CA GLY A 539 11.16 -12.49 15.38
C GLY A 539 9.78 -13.07 15.07
N GLU A 540 9.03 -13.53 16.08
CA GLU A 540 7.75 -14.21 15.90
C GLU A 540 6.64 -13.23 15.58
N VAL A 541 5.74 -13.64 14.67
CA VAL A 541 4.54 -12.86 14.36
C VAL A 541 3.49 -13.08 15.45
N VAL A 542 3.16 -12.01 16.17
CA VAL A 542 2.18 -12.01 17.27
C VAL A 542 0.75 -12.08 16.73
N TRP A 543 0.45 -11.26 15.72
CA TRP A 543 -0.85 -11.27 15.04
C TRP A 543 -0.72 -10.83 13.58
N ARG A 544 -1.68 -11.23 12.76
CA ARG A 544 -1.85 -10.78 11.36
C ARG A 544 -3.31 -10.39 11.13
N ASN A 545 -3.54 -9.26 10.48
CA ASN A 545 -4.85 -8.88 9.98
C ASN A 545 -4.79 -8.66 8.46
N HIS A 546 -5.56 -9.48 7.72
CA HIS A 546 -5.71 -9.32 6.28
C HIS A 546 -6.82 -8.32 5.99
N LEU A 547 -6.42 -7.09 5.68
CA LEU A 547 -7.35 -5.99 5.42
C LEU A 547 -7.97 -6.07 4.01
N GLY A 548 -7.65 -7.11 3.25
CA GLY A 548 -8.21 -7.38 1.93
C GLY A 548 -7.57 -6.57 0.81
N THR A 549 -6.92 -5.43 1.12
CA THR A 549 -6.15 -4.62 0.17
C THR A 549 -4.64 -4.70 0.44
N ASP A 550 -3.85 -4.51 -0.61
CA ASP A 550 -2.39 -4.43 -0.56
C ASP A 550 -1.96 -3.22 0.25
N MET A 551 -1.15 -3.47 1.28
CA MET A 551 -0.59 -2.41 2.12
C MET A 551 0.90 -2.20 1.87
N SER A 552 1.57 -3.03 1.05
CA SER A 552 2.99 -2.83 0.74
C SER A 552 3.23 -1.53 -0.03
N HIS A 553 2.25 -1.12 -0.83
CA HIS A 553 2.24 0.14 -1.60
C HIS A 553 1.36 1.22 -0.94
N GLY A 554 0.90 0.95 0.28
CA GLY A 554 0.21 1.91 1.13
C GLY A 554 1.20 2.82 1.81
N GLN A 555 0.80 3.44 2.91
CA GLN A 555 1.72 4.25 3.67
C GLN A 555 1.63 3.90 5.13
N GLY A 556 2.82 3.87 5.72
CA GLY A 556 3.11 3.19 6.95
C GLY A 556 2.14 3.49 8.09
N PRO A 557 1.95 2.52 8.99
CA PRO A 557 1.13 2.72 10.16
C PRO A 557 1.64 3.88 11.02
N LEU A 558 0.71 4.54 11.70
CA LEU A 558 1.00 5.41 12.84
C LEU A 558 0.58 4.68 14.11
N VAL A 559 1.47 4.56 15.09
CA VAL A 559 1.12 3.99 16.41
C VAL A 559 1.18 5.07 17.49
N THR A 560 0.29 4.97 18.47
CA THR A 560 0.13 5.97 19.53
C THR A 560 0.18 5.35 20.92
N ALA A 561 0.52 6.13 21.94
CA ALA A 561 0.49 5.72 23.35
C ALA A 561 -0.94 5.40 23.85
N GLY A 562 -1.97 5.82 23.12
CA GLY A 562 -3.39 5.56 23.40
C GLY A 562 -3.90 4.14 23.16
N GLY A 563 -3.07 3.19 22.73
CA GLY A 563 -3.52 1.81 22.47
C GLY A 563 -3.77 1.48 21.01
N LEU A 564 -3.48 2.42 20.10
CA LEU A 564 -4.06 2.41 18.76
C LEU A 564 -3.00 2.47 17.66
N LEU A 565 -3.31 1.77 16.57
CA LEU A 565 -2.61 1.73 15.30
C LEU A 565 -3.52 2.31 14.21
N PHE A 566 -3.10 3.37 13.54
CA PHE A 566 -3.85 4.01 12.46
C PHE A 566 -3.26 3.67 11.10
N VAL A 567 -4.11 3.25 10.16
CA VAL A 567 -3.71 2.88 8.79
C VAL A 567 -4.70 3.38 7.76
N GLY A 568 -4.20 3.83 6.62
CA GLY A 568 -5.02 4.17 5.46
C GLY A 568 -5.12 3.01 4.48
N GLN A 569 -6.28 2.84 3.83
CA GLN A 569 -6.50 1.80 2.82
C GLN A 569 -6.71 2.35 1.41
N ALA A 570 -6.43 1.49 0.43
CA ALA A 570 -6.59 1.80 -0.99
C ALA A 570 -8.04 2.08 -1.40
N ASP A 571 -9.02 1.59 -0.62
CA ASP A 571 -10.47 1.83 -0.75
C ASP A 571 -10.94 3.10 -0.03
N GLY A 572 -10.01 3.92 0.47
CA GLY A 572 -10.29 5.21 1.10
C GLY A 572 -10.70 5.16 2.56
N ARG A 573 -10.72 3.98 3.19
CA ARG A 573 -10.96 3.85 4.63
C ARG A 573 -9.70 4.19 5.44
N LEU A 574 -9.85 5.12 6.39
CA LEU A 574 -8.92 5.28 7.50
C LEU A 574 -9.38 4.36 8.63
N LEU A 575 -8.51 3.49 9.11
CA LEU A 575 -8.80 2.58 10.22
C LEU A 575 -8.06 3.00 11.48
N ALA A 576 -8.68 2.76 12.64
CA ALA A 576 -8.01 2.66 13.92
C ALA A 576 -8.13 1.22 14.44
N MET A 577 -7.00 0.60 14.73
CA MET A 577 -6.89 -0.78 15.13
C MET A 577 -6.30 -0.86 16.54
N ASP A 578 -6.70 -1.87 17.30
CA ASP A 578 -6.03 -2.24 18.54
C ASP A 578 -4.61 -2.73 18.22
N ASP A 579 -3.59 -2.18 18.84
CA ASP A 579 -2.21 -2.52 18.48
C ASP A 579 -1.71 -3.83 19.13
N ASP A 580 -2.37 -4.29 20.19
CA ASP A 580 -2.07 -5.58 20.84
C ASP A 580 -2.66 -6.77 20.07
N SER A 581 -3.79 -6.61 19.36
CA SER A 581 -4.52 -7.71 18.72
C SER A 581 -4.73 -7.55 17.21
N GLY A 582 -4.60 -6.33 16.67
CA GLY A 582 -4.90 -6.01 15.28
C GLY A 582 -6.40 -5.94 14.97
N GLU A 583 -7.29 -5.92 15.97
CA GLU A 583 -8.74 -5.76 15.75
C GLU A 583 -9.06 -4.35 15.22
N VAL A 584 -9.89 -4.24 14.18
CA VAL A 584 -10.38 -2.94 13.71
C VAL A 584 -11.44 -2.43 14.69
N LEU A 585 -11.18 -1.29 15.32
CA LEU A 585 -12.05 -0.70 16.35
C LEU A 585 -12.89 0.47 15.82
N TRP A 586 -12.40 1.14 14.78
CA TRP A 586 -13.04 2.28 14.16
C TRP A 586 -12.59 2.39 12.70
N GLU A 587 -13.48 2.86 11.85
CA GLU A 587 -13.18 3.17 10.45
C GLU A 587 -13.92 4.43 9.99
N PHE A 588 -13.39 5.07 8.95
CA PHE A 588 -13.98 6.27 8.35
C PHE A 588 -13.66 6.33 6.85
N GLN A 589 -14.67 6.55 6.02
CA GLN A 589 -14.49 6.72 4.57
C GLN A 589 -14.12 8.18 4.22
N THR A 590 -12.98 8.36 3.58
CA THR A 590 -12.46 9.70 3.22
C THR A 590 -12.90 10.21 1.85
N GLY A 591 -13.51 9.38 1.00
CA GLY A 591 -13.91 9.78 -0.35
C GLY A 591 -12.95 9.36 -1.46
N SER A 592 -11.74 8.96 -1.11
CA SER A 592 -10.66 8.73 -2.04
C SER A 592 -9.62 7.82 -1.41
N SER A 593 -8.90 7.07 -2.23
CA SER A 593 -7.85 6.17 -1.79
C SER A 593 -6.84 6.88 -0.89
N ILE A 594 -6.41 6.21 0.17
CA ILE A 594 -5.38 6.74 1.07
C ILE A 594 -4.04 6.13 0.67
N GLY A 595 -3.24 6.97 0.03
CA GLY A 595 -1.87 6.69 -0.34
C GLY A 595 -0.89 7.55 0.43
N SER A 596 -1.26 8.07 1.63
CA SER A 596 -0.40 8.82 2.58
C SER A 596 -0.50 8.26 4.01
N PRO A 597 0.57 8.28 4.81
CA PRO A 597 0.53 7.75 6.18
C PRO A 597 -0.21 8.74 7.08
N PRO A 598 -0.96 8.27 8.09
CA PRO A 598 -1.55 9.16 9.06
C PRO A 598 -0.50 9.90 9.91
N VAL A 599 -0.86 11.08 10.40
CA VAL A 599 -0.07 11.88 11.34
C VAL A 599 -0.93 12.29 12.54
N THR A 600 -0.35 12.35 13.74
CA THR A 600 -1.01 12.92 14.92
C THR A 600 -0.15 14.00 15.55
N TYR A 601 -0.80 15.01 16.13
CA TYR A 601 -0.18 16.21 16.69
C TYR A 601 -1.16 16.89 17.65
N THR A 602 -0.71 17.92 18.34
CA THR A 602 -1.56 18.78 19.16
C THR A 602 -1.52 20.22 18.70
N VAL A 603 -2.66 20.90 18.74
CA VAL A 603 -2.75 22.36 18.60
C VAL A 603 -3.67 22.87 19.71
N ASP A 604 -3.23 23.92 20.41
CA ASP A 604 -3.98 24.51 21.54
C ASP A 604 -4.41 23.50 22.63
N GLY A 605 -3.65 22.41 22.77
CA GLY A 605 -3.91 21.36 23.76
C GLY A 605 -4.98 20.35 23.37
N GLU A 606 -5.43 20.32 22.12
CA GLU A 606 -6.27 19.26 21.56
C GLU A 606 -5.44 18.36 20.64
N GLN A 607 -5.52 17.04 20.81
CA GLN A 607 -4.96 16.08 19.87
C GLN A 607 -5.78 16.03 18.58
N TYR A 608 -5.07 16.08 17.45
CA TYR A 608 -5.56 15.86 16.10
C TYR A 608 -4.94 14.60 15.52
N LEU A 609 -5.69 13.90 14.68
CA LEU A 609 -5.23 12.89 13.73
C LEU A 609 -5.50 13.43 12.33
N ALA A 610 -4.60 13.27 11.38
CA ALA A 610 -4.82 13.68 10.00
C ALA A 610 -4.29 12.67 8.99
N VAL A 611 -4.89 12.66 7.80
CA VAL A 611 -4.51 11.77 6.71
C VAL A 611 -4.78 12.43 5.35
N PHE A 612 -3.86 12.24 4.40
CA PHE A 612 -4.04 12.73 3.04
C PHE A 612 -4.67 11.67 2.14
N ALA A 613 -5.94 11.87 1.81
CA ALA A 613 -6.72 11.00 0.93
C ALA A 613 -6.55 11.45 -0.53
N ALA A 614 -5.35 11.24 -1.08
CA ALA A 614 -5.03 11.53 -2.47
C ALA A 614 -4.83 10.28 -3.33
N GLY A 615 -4.32 9.20 -2.73
CA GLY A 615 -4.14 7.90 -3.38
C GLY A 615 -2.91 7.82 -4.28
N THR A 616 -2.67 6.66 -4.86
CA THR A 616 -1.66 6.47 -5.91
C THR A 616 -2.11 5.36 -6.84
N THR A 617 -1.63 5.34 -8.09
CA THR A 617 -2.07 4.37 -9.10
C THR A 617 -1.56 2.96 -8.83
N ASN A 618 -0.56 2.78 -7.98
CA ASN A 618 -0.05 1.46 -7.65
C ASN A 618 -0.71 0.94 -6.36
N PRO A 619 -1.02 -0.36 -6.26
CA PRO A 619 -0.78 -1.39 -7.27
C PRO A 619 -2.03 -1.67 -8.13
N TYR A 620 -3.14 -0.96 -7.91
CA TYR A 620 -4.47 -1.22 -8.48
C TYR A 620 -4.79 -0.50 -9.79
N GLY A 621 -3.81 0.20 -10.37
CA GLY A 621 -3.93 0.93 -11.61
C GLY A 621 -5.02 2.01 -11.58
N GLN A 622 -5.77 2.08 -12.68
CA GLN A 622 -6.82 3.09 -12.89
C GLN A 622 -8.12 2.78 -12.12
N SER A 623 -8.18 1.67 -11.36
CA SER A 623 -9.36 1.36 -10.53
C SER A 623 -9.39 2.14 -9.22
N ILE A 624 -8.27 2.78 -8.85
CA ILE A 624 -8.17 3.64 -7.68
C ILE A 624 -8.99 4.90 -7.86
N THR A 625 -9.78 5.26 -6.85
CA THR A 625 -10.40 6.60 -6.76
C THR A 625 -9.38 7.57 -6.19
N ALA A 626 -8.62 8.23 -7.06
CA ALA A 626 -7.68 9.27 -6.65
C ALA A 626 -8.42 10.51 -6.14
N GLY A 627 -7.80 11.23 -5.21
CA GLY A 627 -8.33 12.44 -4.59
C GLY A 627 -7.26 13.50 -4.37
N ASP A 628 -7.60 14.48 -3.54
CA ASP A 628 -6.81 15.70 -3.31
C ASP A 628 -6.93 16.24 -1.87
N SER A 629 -7.52 15.47 -0.96
CA SER A 629 -8.07 16.00 0.28
C SER A 629 -7.24 15.66 1.50
N MET A 630 -6.83 16.67 2.25
CA MET A 630 -6.33 16.49 3.62
C MET A 630 -7.50 16.47 4.58
N TRP A 631 -7.63 15.40 5.36
CA TRP A 631 -8.63 15.27 6.42
C TRP A 631 -7.94 15.35 7.78
N ALA A 632 -8.55 16.07 8.73
CA ALA A 632 -8.16 16.00 10.12
C ALA A 632 -9.36 15.68 11.02
N PHE A 633 -9.07 15.03 12.14
CA PHE A 633 -10.00 14.47 13.10
C PHE A 633 -9.58 14.88 14.50
N LYS A 634 -10.56 15.03 15.38
CA LYS A 634 -10.34 15.18 16.82
C LYS A 634 -11.52 14.61 17.59
N LEU A 635 -11.38 14.53 18.91
CA LEU A 635 -12.50 14.19 19.77
C LEU A 635 -13.60 15.25 19.67
N ASP A 636 -14.84 14.80 19.45
CA ASP A 636 -16.03 15.62 19.26
C ASP A 636 -15.94 16.59 18.06
N GLY A 637 -15.20 16.23 17.01
CA GLY A 637 -15.19 16.97 15.74
C GLY A 637 -16.60 17.07 15.13
N ASP A 638 -16.92 18.22 14.56
CA ASP A 638 -18.27 18.53 14.03
C ASP A 638 -18.27 18.97 12.56
N PHE A 639 -17.17 18.74 11.84
CA PHE A 639 -17.09 19.04 10.42
C PHE A 639 -18.05 18.18 9.61
N THR A 640 -18.66 18.77 8.59
CA THR A 640 -19.47 18.08 7.58
C THR A 640 -18.98 18.47 6.20
N ALA A 641 -18.74 17.48 5.34
CA ALA A 641 -18.41 17.64 3.93
C ALA A 641 -19.55 18.31 3.15
N GLU A 642 -19.29 18.61 1.88
CA GLU A 642 -20.20 19.30 0.95
C GLU A 642 -21.54 18.55 0.77
N SER A 643 -21.52 17.24 0.97
CA SER A 643 -22.70 16.36 0.96
C SER A 643 -23.60 16.49 2.19
N GLY A 644 -23.14 17.18 3.24
CA GLY A 644 -23.77 17.18 4.57
C GLY A 644 -23.55 15.88 5.36
N SER A 645 -22.59 15.06 4.95
CA SER A 645 -22.07 13.90 5.69
C SER A 645 -20.81 14.30 6.46
N GLN A 646 -20.47 13.59 7.54
CA GLN A 646 -19.14 13.70 8.13
C GLN A 646 -18.09 12.95 7.31
N GLU A 647 -18.46 11.87 6.62
CA GLU A 647 -17.60 11.10 5.72
C GLU A 647 -17.64 11.57 4.26
N GLY A 648 -16.59 11.21 3.52
CA GLY A 648 -16.55 11.27 2.07
C GLY A 648 -17.39 10.18 1.40
N PRO A 649 -17.62 10.28 0.07
CA PRO A 649 -18.36 9.25 -0.67
C PRO A 649 -17.62 7.89 -0.70
N LEU A 650 -18.32 6.79 -0.92
CA LEU A 650 -17.65 5.50 -1.19
C LEU A 650 -16.78 5.59 -2.45
N THR A 651 -15.60 4.96 -2.43
CA THR A 651 -14.73 4.86 -3.61
C THR A 651 -15.25 3.82 -4.60
N ALA A 652 -14.78 3.87 -5.84
CA ALA A 652 -15.01 2.82 -6.83
C ALA A 652 -14.36 1.48 -6.41
N PRO A 653 -14.90 0.33 -6.87
CA PRO A 653 -14.32 -0.98 -6.57
C PRO A 653 -12.92 -1.13 -7.16
N LEU A 654 -12.01 -1.66 -6.36
CA LEU A 654 -10.65 -1.96 -6.79
C LEU A 654 -10.61 -3.19 -7.70
N GLN A 655 -9.78 -3.12 -8.74
CA GLN A 655 -9.45 -4.29 -9.57
C GLN A 655 -8.43 -5.16 -8.85
N MET A 656 -8.94 -6.01 -7.95
CA MET A 656 -8.14 -6.91 -7.11
C MET A 656 -7.48 -8.03 -7.90
N ARG A 657 -8.17 -8.55 -8.93
CA ARG A 657 -7.66 -9.59 -9.83
C ARG A 657 -7.02 -8.97 -11.07
N ARG A 658 -5.89 -9.51 -11.53
CA ARG A 658 -5.29 -9.09 -12.81
C ARG A 658 -6.27 -9.39 -13.96
N PRO A 659 -6.69 -8.40 -14.77
CA PRO A 659 -7.64 -8.63 -15.86
C PRO A 659 -7.00 -9.44 -17.01
N VAL A 660 -7.85 -10.07 -17.83
CA VAL A 660 -7.44 -10.64 -19.12
C VAL A 660 -7.01 -9.56 -20.11
N GLN A 661 -6.14 -9.91 -21.04
CA GLN A 661 -5.76 -9.02 -22.15
C GLN A 661 -6.82 -9.06 -23.27
N GLY A 662 -6.99 -7.96 -24.01
CA GLY A 662 -7.80 -7.96 -25.24
C GLY A 662 -8.99 -7.01 -25.29
N GLY A 663 -9.20 -6.14 -24.30
CA GLY A 663 -10.26 -5.11 -24.33
C GLY A 663 -11.45 -5.44 -23.43
N GLY A 664 -12.58 -4.75 -23.65
CA GLY A 664 -13.81 -4.94 -22.87
C GLY A 664 -14.60 -6.19 -23.26
N ALA A 665 -15.64 -6.49 -22.48
CA ALA A 665 -16.49 -7.65 -22.70
C ALA A 665 -17.16 -7.64 -24.07
N VAL A 666 -17.24 -8.81 -24.71
CA VAL A 666 -18.09 -9.08 -25.87
C VAL A 666 -19.37 -9.72 -25.37
N ASP A 667 -20.52 -9.17 -25.75
CA ASP A 667 -21.82 -9.71 -25.36
C ASP A 667 -22.05 -11.08 -26.02
N GLY A 668 -22.56 -12.02 -25.24
CA GLY A 668 -22.75 -13.41 -25.63
C GLY A 668 -23.56 -13.59 -26.91
N ASP A 669 -24.63 -12.83 -27.05
CA ASP A 669 -25.51 -12.80 -28.24
C ASP A 669 -24.76 -12.53 -29.55
N ASP A 670 -23.71 -11.71 -29.52
CA ASP A 670 -22.94 -11.35 -30.72
C ASP A 670 -22.08 -12.51 -31.23
N VAL A 671 -21.75 -13.46 -30.35
CA VAL A 671 -20.86 -14.59 -30.65
C VAL A 671 -21.51 -15.95 -30.41
N GLY A 672 -22.81 -15.97 -30.11
CA GLY A 672 -23.59 -17.17 -29.81
C GLY A 672 -23.08 -17.92 -28.58
N ASN A 673 -22.73 -17.19 -27.52
CA ASN A 673 -22.18 -17.71 -26.26
C ASN A 673 -21.02 -18.69 -26.45
N THR A 674 -20.27 -18.57 -27.54
CA THR A 674 -19.23 -19.54 -27.90
C THR A 674 -17.84 -18.94 -27.73
N VAL A 675 -16.98 -19.61 -26.96
CA VAL A 675 -15.55 -19.35 -26.86
C VAL A 675 -14.78 -20.37 -27.72
N LEU A 676 -13.93 -19.87 -28.61
CA LEU A 676 -12.98 -20.70 -29.37
C LEU A 676 -11.67 -20.83 -28.59
N LEU A 677 -11.21 -22.06 -28.38
CA LEU A 677 -10.00 -22.36 -27.64
C LEU A 677 -8.75 -22.29 -28.53
N ALA A 678 -7.66 -21.74 -28.00
CA ALA A 678 -6.34 -21.64 -28.65
C ALA A 678 -6.38 -21.03 -30.07
N ARG A 679 -7.14 -19.94 -30.23
CA ARG A 679 -7.29 -19.18 -31.48
C ARG A 679 -7.01 -17.71 -31.26
N GLU A 680 -6.14 -17.10 -32.08
CA GLU A 680 -5.89 -15.64 -31.98
C GLU A 680 -7.04 -14.78 -32.51
N ASP A 681 -7.78 -15.31 -33.49
CA ASP A 681 -8.86 -14.63 -34.17
C ASP A 681 -9.99 -15.61 -34.49
N ARG A 682 -11.24 -15.14 -34.33
CA ARG A 682 -12.45 -15.96 -34.55
C ARG A 682 -12.71 -16.34 -36.00
N THR A 683 -12.06 -15.68 -36.95
CA THR A 683 -12.36 -15.75 -38.38
C THR A 683 -11.14 -16.03 -39.27
N SER A 684 -9.92 -15.76 -38.79
CA SER A 684 -8.70 -15.92 -39.58
C SER A 684 -8.32 -17.40 -39.75
N ASP A 685 -8.56 -17.97 -40.92
CA ASP A 685 -8.11 -19.34 -41.26
C ASP A 685 -6.64 -19.33 -41.73
N THR A 686 -5.70 -19.13 -40.79
CA THR A 686 -4.25 -19.12 -41.06
C THR A 686 -3.49 -20.00 -40.07
N ALA A 687 -2.28 -20.42 -40.44
CA ALA A 687 -1.44 -21.25 -39.59
C ALA A 687 -1.04 -20.55 -38.28
N GLU A 688 -0.87 -19.22 -38.31
CA GLU A 688 -0.51 -18.41 -37.14
C GLU A 688 -1.65 -18.32 -36.12
N ALA A 689 -2.91 -18.38 -36.58
CA ALA A 689 -4.07 -18.28 -35.71
C ALA A 689 -4.46 -19.60 -35.04
N ALA A 690 -3.92 -20.74 -35.50
CA ALA A 690 -4.25 -22.08 -35.02
C ALA A 690 -3.31 -22.55 -33.91
N ASP A 691 -3.85 -23.31 -32.94
CA ASP A 691 -3.10 -23.82 -31.78
C ASP A 691 -2.26 -22.72 -31.09
N SER A 692 -2.79 -21.49 -31.05
CA SER A 692 -2.04 -20.35 -30.55
C SER A 692 -1.89 -20.40 -29.05
N VAL A 693 -0.71 -20.00 -28.60
CA VAL A 693 -0.32 -19.89 -27.20
C VAL A 693 -0.31 -18.43 -26.71
N SER A 694 -0.86 -17.51 -27.50
CA SER A 694 -1.02 -16.11 -27.11
C SER A 694 -1.96 -15.99 -25.91
N GLN A 695 -1.72 -15.00 -25.04
CA GLN A 695 -2.59 -14.76 -23.88
C GLN A 695 -4.04 -14.43 -24.27
N THR A 696 -4.24 -13.87 -25.46
CA THR A 696 -5.56 -13.51 -26.00
C THR A 696 -6.18 -14.63 -26.83
N ALA A 697 -5.63 -15.85 -26.81
CA ALA A 697 -6.07 -16.92 -27.69
C ALA A 697 -7.31 -17.70 -27.20
N MET A 698 -8.04 -17.16 -26.23
CA MET A 698 -9.42 -17.56 -25.94
C MET A 698 -10.30 -16.53 -26.64
N GLN A 699 -11.17 -16.93 -27.56
CA GLN A 699 -11.87 -15.96 -28.40
C GLN A 699 -13.39 -16.06 -28.28
N PRO A 700 -14.11 -15.01 -27.82
CA PRO A 700 -13.55 -13.78 -27.28
C PRO A 700 -12.82 -14.02 -25.95
N THR A 701 -11.82 -13.18 -25.64
CA THR A 701 -11.03 -13.33 -24.40
C THR A 701 -11.84 -12.93 -23.17
N HIS A 702 -12.76 -11.98 -23.35
CA HIS A 702 -13.69 -11.53 -22.32
C HIS A 702 -15.10 -11.64 -22.90
N LEU A 703 -15.87 -12.62 -22.43
CA LEU A 703 -17.27 -12.82 -22.78
C LEU A 703 -18.15 -12.30 -21.66
N ARG A 704 -19.26 -11.62 -21.97
CA ARG A 704 -20.34 -11.34 -21.01
C ARG A 704 -21.57 -12.16 -21.37
N VAL A 705 -22.15 -12.85 -20.40
CA VAL A 705 -23.38 -13.63 -20.53
C VAL A 705 -24.28 -13.38 -19.33
N SER A 706 -25.52 -13.82 -19.44
CA SER A 706 -26.51 -13.65 -18.37
C SER A 706 -26.61 -14.87 -17.48
N VAL A 707 -27.04 -14.68 -16.23
CA VAL A 707 -27.28 -15.79 -15.28
C VAL A 707 -28.28 -16.77 -15.89
N GLY A 708 -27.91 -18.06 -15.89
CA GLY A 708 -28.67 -19.16 -16.49
C GLY A 708 -28.31 -19.45 -17.95
N GLU A 709 -27.45 -18.65 -18.58
CA GLU A 709 -27.01 -18.93 -19.94
C GLU A 709 -25.96 -20.05 -19.98
N THR A 710 -26.02 -20.82 -21.07
CA THR A 710 -25.02 -21.85 -21.38
C THR A 710 -23.97 -21.27 -22.30
N VAL A 711 -22.70 -21.43 -21.92
CA VAL A 711 -21.53 -21.09 -22.74
C VAL A 711 -20.97 -22.35 -23.36
N THR A 712 -20.66 -22.28 -24.65
CA THR A 712 -20.01 -23.35 -25.40
C THR A 712 -18.52 -23.05 -25.55
N PHE A 713 -17.66 -23.93 -25.05
CA PHE A 713 -16.24 -23.94 -25.32
C PHE A 713 -15.97 -24.90 -26.48
N LEU A 714 -15.39 -24.40 -27.57
CA LEU A 714 -15.14 -25.18 -28.79
C LEU A 714 -13.64 -25.21 -29.08
N ASN A 715 -13.06 -26.41 -29.24
CA ASN A 715 -11.76 -26.57 -29.88
C ASN A 715 -11.96 -26.67 -31.40
N PRO A 716 -11.65 -25.63 -32.21
CA PRO A 716 -12.08 -25.60 -33.61
C PRO A 716 -11.34 -26.61 -34.50
N GLY A 717 -12.11 -27.49 -35.17
CA GLY A 717 -11.61 -28.43 -36.16
C GLY A 717 -11.82 -27.97 -37.61
N THR A 718 -11.65 -28.90 -38.55
CA THR A 718 -11.80 -28.65 -40.01
C THR A 718 -13.17 -28.13 -40.43
N GLU A 719 -14.18 -28.37 -39.62
CA GLU A 719 -15.55 -27.87 -39.82
C GLU A 719 -15.69 -26.37 -39.56
N THR A 720 -14.81 -25.81 -38.73
CA THR A 720 -14.75 -24.38 -38.42
C THR A 720 -13.72 -23.66 -39.28
N PHE A 721 -12.52 -24.24 -39.41
CA PHE A 721 -11.40 -23.70 -40.18
C PHE A 721 -10.87 -24.76 -41.16
N PRO A 722 -11.33 -24.78 -42.42
CA PRO A 722 -10.99 -25.84 -43.37
C PRO A 722 -9.51 -25.96 -43.73
N ASP A 723 -8.79 -24.83 -43.79
CA ASP A 723 -7.40 -24.81 -44.27
C ASP A 723 -6.38 -24.95 -43.12
N HIS A 724 -6.66 -24.35 -41.97
CA HIS A 724 -5.80 -24.29 -40.78
C HIS A 724 -6.59 -24.47 -39.47
N PRO A 725 -7.17 -25.65 -39.22
CA PRO A 725 -7.81 -25.97 -37.94
C PRO A 725 -6.77 -26.25 -36.85
N ASN A 726 -7.21 -26.22 -35.60
CA ASN A 726 -6.38 -26.70 -34.50
C ASN A 726 -6.03 -28.18 -34.72
N GLN A 727 -4.82 -28.55 -34.37
CA GLN A 727 -4.28 -29.90 -34.51
C GLN A 727 -4.10 -30.59 -33.18
N ARG A 728 -4.20 -29.85 -32.07
CA ARG A 728 -3.98 -30.35 -30.70
C ARG A 728 -5.29 -30.45 -29.93
N GLU A 729 -5.27 -31.31 -28.91
CA GLU A 729 -6.25 -31.24 -27.84
C GLU A 729 -6.05 -29.93 -27.08
N HIS A 730 -7.15 -29.29 -26.69
CA HIS A 730 -7.16 -28.06 -25.89
C HIS A 730 -8.25 -28.16 -24.85
N CYS A 731 -8.20 -27.30 -23.84
CA CYS A 731 -9.06 -27.43 -22.68
C CYS A 731 -9.79 -26.13 -22.34
N ALA A 732 -10.97 -26.29 -21.74
CA ALA A 732 -11.61 -25.26 -20.95
C ALA A 732 -11.48 -25.66 -19.49
N THR A 733 -10.56 -25.04 -18.77
CA THR A 733 -10.34 -25.30 -17.34
C THR A 733 -10.65 -24.05 -16.55
N GLN A 734 -11.74 -24.08 -15.81
CA GLN A 734 -12.09 -23.03 -14.87
C GLN A 734 -11.15 -23.13 -13.66
N PHE A 735 -10.59 -21.98 -13.27
CA PHE A 735 -9.71 -21.87 -12.11
C PHE A 735 -10.27 -20.86 -11.09
N PHE A 736 -9.86 -21.01 -9.82
CA PHE A 736 -10.43 -20.44 -8.58
C PHE A 736 -11.64 -21.20 -8.01
N GLU A 737 -12.80 -21.16 -8.66
CA GLU A 737 -14.02 -21.80 -8.14
C GLU A 737 -14.12 -23.29 -8.51
N GLY A 738 -13.28 -23.73 -9.44
CA GLY A 738 -13.14 -25.09 -9.92
C GLY A 738 -14.40 -25.70 -10.57
N GLU A 739 -15.23 -24.91 -11.23
CA GLU A 739 -16.53 -25.41 -11.72
C GLU A 739 -16.44 -26.47 -12.82
N PHE A 740 -15.44 -26.40 -13.71
CA PHE A 740 -15.30 -27.33 -14.82
C PHE A 740 -13.86 -27.55 -15.29
N HIS A 741 -13.63 -28.71 -15.91
CA HIS A 741 -12.40 -29.08 -16.62
C HIS A 741 -12.74 -30.01 -17.78
N ALA A 742 -12.67 -29.49 -19.01
CA ALA A 742 -13.00 -30.23 -20.23
C ALA A 742 -11.82 -30.24 -21.19
N LYS A 743 -11.35 -31.44 -21.56
CA LYS A 743 -10.35 -31.66 -22.62
C LYS A 743 -11.08 -32.00 -23.92
N LEU A 744 -10.75 -31.30 -25.00
CA LEU A 744 -11.48 -31.32 -26.25
C LEU A 744 -10.51 -31.58 -27.41
N ALA A 745 -10.76 -32.63 -28.19
CA ALA A 745 -10.08 -32.83 -29.47
C ALA A 745 -10.55 -31.79 -30.51
N PRO A 746 -9.80 -31.56 -31.60
CA PRO A 746 -10.26 -30.67 -32.67
C PRO A 746 -11.64 -31.07 -33.20
N GLY A 747 -12.58 -30.12 -33.16
CA GLY A 747 -13.99 -30.27 -33.54
C GLY A 747 -14.93 -30.64 -32.39
N GLU A 748 -14.41 -30.87 -31.18
CA GLU A 748 -15.21 -31.14 -29.99
C GLU A 748 -15.54 -29.87 -29.22
N SER A 749 -16.68 -29.90 -28.52
CA SER A 749 -17.13 -28.81 -27.66
C SER A 749 -17.58 -29.31 -26.29
N TYR A 750 -17.57 -28.40 -25.33
CA TYR A 750 -18.10 -28.56 -23.98
C TYR A 750 -19.04 -27.40 -23.67
N GLU A 751 -20.13 -27.68 -22.98
CA GLU A 751 -21.13 -26.69 -22.59
C GLU A 751 -21.19 -26.61 -21.07
N HIS A 752 -21.24 -25.39 -20.53
CA HIS A 752 -21.41 -25.12 -19.11
C HIS A 752 -22.46 -24.03 -18.89
N GLU A 753 -23.38 -24.27 -17.95
CA GLU A 753 -24.42 -23.31 -17.58
C GLU A 753 -23.97 -22.51 -16.36
N PHE A 754 -23.87 -21.20 -16.50
CA PHE A 754 -23.47 -20.31 -15.41
C PHE A 754 -24.69 -19.85 -14.64
N THR A 755 -24.89 -20.40 -13.44
CA THR A 755 -26.11 -20.16 -12.64
C THR A 755 -25.96 -19.08 -11.57
N ARG A 756 -24.76 -18.48 -11.47
CA ARG A 756 -24.45 -17.42 -10.50
C ARG A 756 -23.76 -16.25 -11.19
N PRO A 757 -24.03 -15.01 -10.76
CA PRO A 757 -23.30 -13.85 -11.25
C PRO A 757 -21.85 -13.88 -10.73
N GLY A 758 -20.92 -13.33 -11.50
CA GLY A 758 -19.52 -13.26 -11.10
C GLY A 758 -18.55 -13.20 -12.27
N GLU A 759 -17.26 -13.18 -11.94
CA GLU A 759 -16.18 -13.26 -12.92
C GLU A 759 -15.49 -14.63 -12.85
N TYR A 760 -15.64 -15.41 -13.91
CA TYR A 760 -15.11 -16.76 -14.02
C TYR A 760 -13.93 -16.78 -14.95
N PHE A 761 -12.75 -17.08 -14.41
CA PHE A 761 -11.53 -17.18 -15.20
C PHE A 761 -11.28 -18.63 -15.62
N PHE A 762 -10.79 -18.82 -16.83
CA PHE A 762 -10.49 -20.13 -17.37
C PHE A 762 -9.29 -20.09 -18.32
N ASN A 763 -8.56 -21.19 -18.42
CA ASN A 763 -7.41 -21.31 -19.31
C ASN A 763 -7.42 -22.63 -20.07
N ASP A 764 -6.51 -22.71 -21.06
CA ASP A 764 -6.21 -23.94 -21.75
C ASP A 764 -5.21 -24.77 -20.93
N CYS A 765 -5.47 -26.06 -20.83
CA CYS A 765 -4.60 -26.98 -20.08
C CYS A 765 -3.48 -27.56 -20.94
N THR A 766 -3.55 -27.37 -22.26
CA THR A 766 -2.46 -27.68 -23.19
C THR A 766 -1.41 -26.57 -23.19
N ASP A 767 -1.83 -25.30 -23.08
CA ASP A 767 -0.98 -24.16 -22.76
C ASP A 767 -1.75 -23.15 -21.88
N PRO A 768 -1.27 -22.81 -20.67
CA PRO A 768 -2.02 -21.96 -19.74
C PRO A 768 -1.96 -20.47 -20.07
N ARG A 769 -1.19 -20.04 -21.08
CA ARG A 769 -1.14 -18.62 -21.48
C ARG A 769 -2.47 -18.15 -22.05
N PRO A 770 -3.10 -18.82 -23.04
CA PRO A 770 -4.48 -18.59 -23.43
C PRO A 770 -5.40 -18.59 -22.20
N THR A 771 -5.84 -17.40 -21.80
CA THR A 771 -6.69 -17.22 -20.62
C THR A 771 -7.87 -16.36 -21.01
N GLY A 772 -9.07 -16.81 -20.66
CA GLY A 772 -10.31 -16.08 -20.87
C GLY A 772 -11.03 -15.78 -19.57
N LYS A 773 -11.99 -14.85 -19.66
CA LYS A 773 -12.89 -14.47 -18.58
C LYS A 773 -14.33 -14.52 -19.08
N ILE A 774 -15.21 -15.18 -18.34
CA ILE A 774 -16.66 -15.05 -18.49
C ILE A 774 -17.15 -14.12 -17.37
N GLU A 775 -17.77 -13.01 -17.74
CA GLU A 775 -18.48 -12.11 -16.84
C GLU A 775 -19.96 -12.49 -16.90
N VAL A 776 -20.50 -12.98 -15.78
CA VAL A 776 -21.90 -13.39 -15.68
C VAL A 776 -22.66 -12.33 -14.90
N VAL A 777 -23.69 -11.77 -15.54
CA VAL A 777 -24.48 -10.66 -14.98
C VAL A 777 -25.96 -11.01 -14.96
N PHE A 778 -26.76 -10.29 -14.18
CA PHE A 778 -28.21 -10.37 -14.33
C PHE A 778 -28.65 -9.54 -15.54
N ASP A 779 -29.55 -10.09 -16.36
CA ASP A 779 -30.14 -9.39 -17.51
C ASP A 779 -30.91 -8.13 -17.08
N GLU A 780 -31.75 -8.28 -16.07
CA GLU A 780 -32.62 -7.25 -15.55
C GLU A 780 -32.80 -7.39 -14.04
N THR A 781 -33.02 -6.26 -13.36
CA THR A 781 -33.41 -6.22 -11.95
C THR A 781 -34.92 -6.06 -11.83
N GLU A 782 -35.61 -7.09 -11.35
CA GLU A 782 -37.07 -7.07 -11.12
C GLU A 782 -37.40 -6.11 -9.96
N HIS A 783 -38.28 -5.13 -10.20
CA HIS A 783 -38.70 -4.19 -9.16
C HIS A 783 -39.97 -4.66 -8.43
N LEU A 784 -39.85 -4.86 -7.12
CA LEU A 784 -40.94 -5.22 -6.21
C LEU A 784 -41.49 -3.97 -5.50
N ASP A 785 -42.42 -3.28 -6.14
CA ASP A 785 -43.01 -2.06 -5.59
C ASP A 785 -43.69 -2.27 -4.23
N GLY A 786 -43.31 -1.47 -3.23
CA GLY A 786 -43.89 -1.50 -1.89
C GLY A 786 -43.52 -2.72 -1.03
N ALA A 787 -42.56 -3.54 -1.48
CA ALA A 787 -42.03 -4.67 -0.72
C ALA A 787 -41.05 -4.25 0.38
N LEU A 788 -40.42 -3.08 0.25
CA LEU A 788 -39.46 -2.55 1.21
C LEU A 788 -40.11 -1.65 2.27
N SER A 789 -39.71 -1.84 3.52
CA SER A 789 -39.98 -0.89 4.61
C SER A 789 -38.82 -0.81 5.58
N PHE A 790 -38.51 0.38 6.09
CA PHE A 790 -37.46 0.56 7.09
C PHE A 790 -38.03 0.61 8.50
N ARG A 791 -37.31 0.03 9.46
CA ARG A 791 -37.62 0.04 10.90
C ARG A 791 -36.36 0.31 11.72
N PRO A 792 -36.41 1.18 12.74
CA PRO A 792 -35.34 1.31 13.73
C PRO A 792 -35.02 -0.02 14.45
N GLY A 793 -33.74 -0.32 14.69
CA GLY A 793 -33.32 -1.50 15.46
C GLY A 793 -33.82 -1.48 16.92
N THR A 794 -33.70 -0.32 17.58
CA THR A 794 -34.20 -0.06 18.94
C THR A 794 -34.85 1.34 18.98
N LEU A 795 -36.19 1.42 19.14
CA LEU A 795 -36.93 2.70 19.17
C LEU A 795 -36.98 3.32 20.57
N ALA A 796 -36.63 4.60 20.68
CA ALA A 796 -37.41 5.51 21.51
C ALA A 796 -38.74 5.79 20.76
N PHE A 797 -39.87 5.46 21.36
CA PHE A 797 -41.17 5.43 20.66
C PHE A 797 -41.72 6.83 20.33
N THR A 798 -41.32 7.41 19.18
CA THR A 798 -42.13 8.42 18.48
C THR A 798 -41.85 8.48 16.96
N GLY A 799 -42.67 7.81 16.14
CA GLY A 799 -42.80 8.13 14.69
C GLY A 799 -41.98 7.29 13.71
N SER A 800 -42.21 7.53 12.41
CA SER A 800 -41.61 6.85 11.25
C SER A 800 -40.36 7.58 10.70
N THR A 801 -39.66 8.32 11.55
CA THR A 801 -38.52 9.18 11.18
C THR A 801 -37.24 8.60 11.77
N PHE A 802 -36.12 8.63 11.03
CA PHE A 802 -34.87 7.90 11.35
C PHE A 802 -34.06 8.43 12.55
N ASN A 803 -34.59 9.42 13.26
CA ASN A 803 -33.81 10.32 14.10
C ASN A 803 -33.45 9.76 15.49
N ASP A 804 -34.01 8.61 15.87
CA ASP A 804 -33.89 8.02 17.23
C ASP A 804 -33.25 6.62 17.21
N VAL A 805 -32.57 6.26 16.12
CA VAL A 805 -31.91 4.96 15.96
C VAL A 805 -30.54 5.00 16.65
N ARG A 806 -30.28 4.09 17.58
CA ARG A 806 -28.92 3.82 18.08
C ARG A 806 -28.41 2.50 17.50
N GLY A 807 -27.18 2.51 17.01
CA GLY A 807 -26.50 1.34 16.48
C GLY A 807 -26.88 1.05 15.02
N SER A 808 -28.09 0.54 14.78
CA SER A 808 -28.43 -0.01 13.46
C SER A 808 -29.86 0.22 13.00
N VAL A 809 -30.02 0.32 11.68
CA VAL A 809 -31.29 0.41 10.96
C VAL A 809 -31.61 -0.93 10.33
N ARG A 810 -32.89 -1.33 10.38
CA ARG A 810 -33.35 -2.55 9.70
C ARG A 810 -34.20 -2.24 8.48
N ALA A 811 -33.80 -2.77 7.33
CA ALA A 811 -34.62 -2.83 6.15
C ALA A 811 -35.38 -4.17 6.11
N HIS A 812 -36.69 -4.11 5.96
CA HIS A 812 -37.56 -5.28 5.84
C HIS A 812 -38.03 -5.39 4.40
N LEU A 813 -37.56 -6.42 3.70
CA LEU A 813 -37.92 -6.74 2.33
C LEU A 813 -38.89 -7.95 2.35
N GLU A 814 -40.15 -7.75 1.97
CA GLU A 814 -41.13 -8.83 1.85
C GLU A 814 -40.95 -9.56 0.52
N LEU A 815 -40.79 -10.88 0.55
CA LEU A 815 -40.61 -11.69 -0.65
C LEU A 815 -41.95 -12.31 -1.11
N PRO A 816 -42.28 -12.28 -2.41
CA PRO A 816 -43.44 -12.98 -2.95
C PRO A 816 -43.38 -14.50 -2.73
N ASN A 817 -44.53 -15.17 -2.78
CA ASN A 817 -44.56 -16.63 -2.71
C ASN A 817 -43.81 -17.24 -3.91
N GLY A 818 -42.83 -18.11 -3.63
CA GLY A 818 -42.01 -18.76 -4.65
C GLY A 818 -40.61 -18.16 -4.78
N TYR A 819 -40.36 -17.02 -4.12
CA TYR A 819 -39.06 -16.39 -4.02
C TYR A 819 -38.39 -16.88 -2.73
N ALA A 820 -37.12 -17.25 -2.82
CA ALA A 820 -36.27 -17.56 -1.70
C ALA A 820 -35.04 -16.64 -1.76
N TYR A 821 -34.69 -16.01 -0.64
CA TYR A 821 -33.46 -15.23 -0.57
C TYR A 821 -32.25 -16.12 -0.83
N ASP A 822 -31.34 -15.64 -1.69
CA ASP A 822 -30.13 -16.37 -2.10
C ASP A 822 -28.84 -15.64 -1.69
N GLY A 823 -28.85 -14.32 -1.52
CA GLY A 823 -27.66 -13.57 -1.11
C GLY A 823 -27.60 -12.15 -1.71
N GLY A 824 -26.41 -11.55 -1.66
CA GLY A 824 -26.08 -10.29 -2.35
C GLY A 824 -27.03 -9.14 -2.05
N ALA A 825 -27.51 -9.07 -0.81
CA ALA A 825 -28.41 -8.01 -0.40
C ALA A 825 -27.61 -6.75 -0.14
N GLN A 826 -27.98 -5.64 -0.76
CA GLN A 826 -27.24 -4.39 -0.65
C GLN A 826 -28.20 -3.20 -0.63
N LEU A 827 -27.77 -2.11 -0.03
CA LEU A 827 -28.50 -0.84 0.01
C LEU A 827 -27.88 0.17 -0.94
N VAL A 828 -28.62 0.52 -1.99
CA VAL A 828 -28.27 1.63 -2.86
C VAL A 828 -28.77 2.93 -2.25
N THR A 829 -27.85 3.86 -2.06
CA THR A 829 -28.10 5.15 -1.42
C THR A 829 -27.84 6.30 -2.41
N PRO A 830 -28.36 7.51 -2.15
CA PRO A 830 -28.24 8.63 -3.08
C PRO A 830 -26.84 9.25 -3.14
N LEU A 831 -26.04 9.17 -2.06
CA LEU A 831 -24.70 9.74 -2.00
C LEU A 831 -23.60 8.70 -2.22
N GLY A 832 -23.90 7.42 -1.99
CA GLY A 832 -22.97 6.33 -2.24
C GLY A 832 -22.76 6.11 -3.74
N LEU A 833 -21.49 6.14 -4.18
CA LEU A 833 -21.14 5.63 -5.51
C LEU A 833 -21.23 4.10 -5.57
N GLN A 834 -21.29 3.44 -4.41
CA GLN A 834 -21.43 2.01 -4.26
C GLN A 834 -22.62 1.67 -3.35
N PRO A 835 -23.21 0.48 -3.53
CA PRO A 835 -24.15 -0.09 -2.58
C PRO A 835 -23.47 -0.40 -1.23
N ILE A 836 -24.23 -0.31 -0.15
CA ILE A 836 -23.78 -0.64 1.22
C ILE A 836 -24.20 -2.08 1.52
N GLU A 837 -23.26 -2.91 1.94
CA GLU A 837 -23.54 -4.26 2.42
C GLU A 837 -24.13 -4.23 3.85
N PRO A 838 -25.09 -5.10 4.18
CA PRO A 838 -25.68 -5.18 5.51
C PRO A 838 -24.73 -5.86 6.51
N ALA A 839 -24.55 -5.25 7.68
CA ALA A 839 -23.84 -5.83 8.81
C ALA A 839 -24.46 -7.14 9.33
N ASP A 840 -25.77 -7.38 9.13
CA ASP A 840 -26.42 -8.65 9.45
C ASP A 840 -27.63 -8.90 8.54
N VAL A 841 -27.75 -10.14 8.05
CA VAL A 841 -28.87 -10.59 7.22
C VAL A 841 -29.63 -11.71 7.92
N LYS A 842 -30.94 -11.52 8.09
CA LYS A 842 -31.86 -12.55 8.57
C LYS A 842 -32.97 -12.80 7.57
N ALA A 843 -32.88 -13.92 6.87
CA ALA A 843 -33.89 -14.33 5.91
C ALA A 843 -34.79 -15.45 6.44
N ASN A 844 -36.06 -15.43 6.03
CA ASN A 844 -36.97 -16.56 6.11
C ASN A 844 -37.78 -16.65 4.80
N ARG A 845 -38.71 -17.60 4.73
CA ARG A 845 -39.43 -17.94 3.49
C ARG A 845 -40.16 -16.77 2.82
N ASN A 846 -40.55 -15.73 3.55
CA ASN A 846 -41.35 -14.63 3.00
C ASN A 846 -40.80 -13.25 3.33
N ARG A 847 -39.62 -13.15 3.94
CA ARG A 847 -39.05 -11.89 4.39
C ARG A 847 -37.54 -11.97 4.56
N VAL A 848 -36.87 -10.92 4.13
CA VAL A 848 -35.46 -10.65 4.44
C VAL A 848 -35.41 -9.42 5.35
N ILE A 849 -34.63 -9.52 6.43
CA ILE A 849 -34.33 -8.41 7.33
C ILE A 849 -32.85 -8.13 7.18
N LEU A 850 -32.54 -6.95 6.66
CA LEU A 850 -31.18 -6.46 6.48
C LEU A 850 -30.91 -5.44 7.57
N THR A 851 -29.79 -5.57 8.27
CA THR A 851 -29.36 -4.63 9.30
C THR A 851 -28.17 -3.86 8.75
N PHE A 852 -28.30 -2.54 8.69
CA PHE A 852 -27.24 -1.61 8.30
C PHE A 852 -26.80 -0.81 9.52
N ASP A 853 -25.52 -0.46 9.59
CA ASP A 853 -25.06 0.42 10.65
C ASP A 853 -25.58 1.84 10.39
N LYS A 854 -25.90 2.54 11.48
CA LYS A 854 -26.44 3.90 11.38
C LYS A 854 -25.40 4.83 10.74
N ALA A 855 -24.11 4.63 11.03
CA ALA A 855 -23.03 5.41 10.47
C ALA A 855 -23.09 5.37 8.94
N ASP A 856 -23.14 4.19 8.33
CA ASP A 856 -23.23 4.04 6.86
C ASP A 856 -24.38 4.85 6.24
N LEU A 857 -25.53 4.88 6.91
CA LEU A 857 -26.68 5.65 6.46
C LEU A 857 -26.52 7.16 6.67
N ASP A 858 -26.01 7.57 7.82
CA ASP A 858 -25.70 8.97 8.08
C ASP A 858 -24.64 9.48 7.10
N ASN A 859 -23.76 8.61 6.62
CA ASN A 859 -22.70 8.95 5.71
C ASN A 859 -23.14 9.01 4.24
N ASN A 860 -24.06 8.13 3.85
CA ASN A 860 -24.42 7.95 2.44
C ASN A 860 -25.83 8.44 2.07
N VAL A 861 -26.57 9.01 3.01
CA VAL A 861 -27.94 9.50 2.79
C VAL A 861 -28.05 10.99 3.16
N PRO A 862 -28.63 11.86 2.31
CA PRO A 862 -28.75 13.28 2.62
C PRO A 862 -29.82 13.54 3.70
N ASP A 863 -29.72 14.68 4.38
CA ASP A 863 -30.77 15.17 5.28
C ASP A 863 -32.07 15.46 4.51
N GLY A 864 -33.23 15.13 5.09
CA GLY A 864 -34.56 15.30 4.51
C GLY A 864 -35.15 14.06 3.82
N ALA A 865 -36.16 14.29 2.96
CA ALA A 865 -36.87 13.26 2.24
C ALA A 865 -36.03 12.66 1.10
N THR A 866 -35.91 11.34 1.07
CA THR A 866 -35.10 10.63 0.07
C THR A 866 -35.59 9.19 -0.16
N SER A 867 -35.30 8.64 -1.34
CA SER A 867 -35.60 7.26 -1.69
C SER A 867 -34.37 6.39 -1.45
N LEU A 868 -34.56 5.29 -0.72
CA LEU A 868 -33.55 4.24 -0.55
C LEU A 868 -34.00 2.98 -1.28
N THR A 869 -33.07 2.29 -1.93
CA THR A 869 -33.35 1.06 -2.68
C THR A 869 -32.55 -0.09 -2.11
N VAL A 870 -33.22 -1.19 -1.77
CA VAL A 870 -32.57 -2.46 -1.46
C VAL A 870 -32.58 -3.31 -2.70
N GLU A 871 -31.42 -3.86 -3.06
CA GLU A 871 -31.30 -4.92 -4.05
C GLU A 871 -30.95 -6.24 -3.35
N ALA A 872 -31.37 -7.37 -3.90
CA ALA A 872 -31.03 -8.69 -3.38
C ALA A 872 -31.14 -9.75 -4.47
N ASN A 873 -30.37 -10.83 -4.33
CA ASN A 873 -30.49 -12.01 -5.18
C ASN A 873 -31.53 -12.97 -4.59
N VAL A 874 -32.37 -13.54 -5.45
CA VAL A 874 -33.45 -14.45 -5.07
C VAL A 874 -33.52 -15.65 -6.01
N ALA A 875 -33.62 -16.84 -5.44
CA ALA A 875 -33.91 -18.06 -6.17
C ALA A 875 -35.43 -18.24 -6.34
N THR A 876 -35.85 -18.61 -7.53
CA THR A 876 -37.23 -18.92 -7.87
C THR A 876 -37.32 -20.26 -8.61
N GLY A 877 -38.51 -20.63 -9.09
CA GLY A 877 -38.71 -21.91 -9.78
C GLY A 877 -38.06 -22.01 -11.17
N ASP A 878 -37.64 -20.89 -11.76
CA ASP A 878 -37.03 -20.80 -13.09
C ASP A 878 -35.58 -20.29 -13.09
N GLY A 879 -35.02 -19.91 -11.94
CA GLY A 879 -33.60 -19.53 -11.82
C GLY A 879 -33.31 -18.56 -10.69
N LEU A 880 -32.07 -18.05 -10.69
CA LEU A 880 -31.61 -16.99 -9.81
C LEU A 880 -31.85 -15.63 -10.47
N HIS A 881 -32.41 -14.68 -9.73
CA HIS A 881 -32.76 -13.35 -10.23
C HIS A 881 -32.27 -12.26 -9.28
N ARG A 882 -32.10 -11.04 -9.81
CA ARG A 882 -31.91 -9.82 -9.02
C ARG A 882 -33.26 -9.14 -8.82
N ILE A 883 -33.60 -8.83 -7.58
CA ILE A 883 -34.75 -7.97 -7.26
C ILE A 883 -34.28 -6.64 -6.66
N ALA A 884 -35.08 -5.60 -6.85
CA ALA A 884 -34.94 -4.31 -6.18
C ALA A 884 -36.28 -3.88 -5.58
N SER A 885 -36.24 -3.13 -4.49
CA SER A 885 -37.42 -2.44 -3.96
C SER A 885 -36.99 -1.12 -3.33
N SER A 886 -37.79 -0.07 -3.55
CA SER A 886 -37.49 1.27 -3.04
C SER A 886 -38.51 1.70 -2.00
N ALA A 887 -38.06 2.48 -1.00
CA ALA A 887 -38.92 3.12 -0.02
C ALA A 887 -38.47 4.56 0.26
N GLU A 888 -39.44 5.47 0.30
CA GLU A 888 -39.25 6.85 0.73
C GLU A 888 -39.03 6.89 2.25
N VAL A 889 -37.98 7.58 2.66
CA VAL A 889 -37.62 7.79 4.07
C VAL A 889 -37.38 9.27 4.33
N GLU A 890 -37.66 9.70 5.56
CA GLU A 890 -37.27 11.02 6.05
C GLU A 890 -36.07 10.83 6.98
N VAL A 891 -34.90 11.30 6.53
CA VAL A 891 -33.67 11.30 7.32
C VAL A 891 -33.53 12.65 8.00
N LYS A 892 -33.12 12.63 9.28
CA LYS A 892 -32.67 13.83 9.97
C LYS A 892 -31.44 13.51 10.79
N LYS A 893 -30.34 14.19 10.46
CA LYS A 893 -29.04 14.03 11.12
C LYS A 893 -28.97 14.85 12.40
#